data_AF-A0A960TZL2-F1
#
_entry.id   AF-A0A960TZL2-F1
#
_cell.length_a   1.000
_cell.length_b   1.000
_cell.length_c   1.000
_cell.angle_alpha   90.00
_cell.angle_beta   90.00
_cell.angle_gamma   90.00
#
_symmetry.space_group_name_H-M   'P 1'
#
loop_
_entity.id
_entity.type
_entity.pdbx_description
1 polymer ?
#
loop_
_entity_poly.entity_id
_entity_poly.type
_entity_poly.pdbx_seq_one_letter_code
_entity_poly.pdbx_strand_id
1 'polypeptide(L)'
;MERLSRHTLAALFVVVTMLAGACASSSGRPSSSIDEEEMAARFKQADAYYRNHFYARALTEFQAIYDADPEGDFADNALYKIAGIHLKQEQPEKAVVYFQQLQASFPNSPYAEESIYNMGFCYFQMGETKRALETYELYLTRSSARNKNRARVLAAQALSELGRHDEALRYYATASRDERDRNKQIEILQGAKVLIDDHLDTRDLLLRMGDLNAGPVADYVRYRAGKDLLSVREEGQARTVLSGIDFSRSNFQFYQEAQRELDRLAGVKAAPVVASAAPARSKPIQARTAAEDEGDNTPAPEAKSGDGDIPDVPDGGLYDPMADAGLMDDGPVAEGPALHVGVILPLSGRFEVYGTQVLDGIMLAVETSGEQGVPIRVVIRDSEGDENIAASMVEELAADPAIVAIVGPLLVKEADLAAQKADELGMPMLTLSRMEGLVEDKPFVFRAGITFDHQTRALVRYADTHLGATTFAVMHPDNEFGYAFLASLERALDPSRQQMVAAASYPTDETDFRGPIFKIKGADPDAIFIPDSADRVALIAPQLVYFGVKDVELLGPTSWNQPELAEKAGAYLGRAVIVDSFFAESNDPTVRNFTGRFQDMFGREPSRLSAMGFDAVGLIGDAAGSASDTRGGLRRSLALIRSHHGATGETSLRGDGEVDKSLFLLGVQDGRIQEKY
;
A
#
# COMPACT_ATOMS: atom_id res chain seq x y z
N MET A 1 -34.76 -35.92 25.57
CA MET A 1 -34.58 -36.62 26.88
C MET A 1 -33.58 -37.73 26.63
N GLU A 2 -32.31 -37.40 26.79
CA GLU A 2 -31.50 -37.71 27.98
C GLU A 2 -30.73 -39.02 27.78
N ARG A 3 -29.46 -38.86 27.39
CA ARG A 3 -28.27 -39.55 27.92
C ARG A 3 -27.14 -39.42 26.93
N LEU A 4 -26.31 -38.40 27.11
CA LEU A 4 -24.91 -38.44 26.71
C LEU A 4 -24.07 -38.00 27.90
N SER A 5 -23.20 -38.91 28.30
CA SER A 5 -22.60 -39.03 29.61
C SER A 5 -21.23 -38.35 29.67
N ARG A 6 -21.09 -37.41 30.60
CA ARG A 6 -20.01 -37.30 31.60
C ARG A 6 -18.52 -37.25 31.20
N HIS A 7 -18.11 -37.13 29.92
CA HIS A 7 -16.68 -37.05 29.56
C HIS A 7 -16.21 -35.77 28.84
N THR A 8 -16.99 -34.69 28.86
CA THR A 8 -16.60 -33.41 28.22
C THR A 8 -16.60 -32.19 29.16
N LEU A 9 -16.58 -32.40 30.48
CA LEU A 9 -16.63 -31.31 31.48
C LEU A 9 -15.45 -31.28 32.46
N ALA A 10 -14.33 -31.95 32.14
CA ALA A 10 -13.17 -32.07 33.03
C ALA A 10 -11.86 -31.44 32.49
N ALA A 11 -11.93 -30.57 31.47
CA ALA A 11 -10.74 -29.88 30.94
C ALA A 11 -10.82 -28.34 31.07
N LEU A 12 -11.82 -27.79 31.76
CA LEU A 12 -12.01 -26.35 31.93
C LEU A 12 -12.18 -26.01 33.43
N PHE A 13 -11.26 -26.45 34.29
CA PHE A 13 -11.29 -26.11 35.73
C PHE A 13 -9.94 -26.26 36.46
N VAL A 14 -8.81 -25.91 35.82
CA VAL A 14 -7.47 -25.98 36.46
C VAL A 14 -6.66 -24.67 36.42
N VAL A 15 -7.17 -23.54 35.91
CA VAL A 15 -6.41 -22.26 35.92
C VAL A 15 -6.96 -21.20 36.90
N VAL A 16 -7.98 -21.50 37.72
CA VAL A 16 -8.60 -20.49 38.62
C VAL A 16 -8.48 -20.83 40.12
N THR A 17 -7.38 -21.47 40.54
CA THR A 17 -7.08 -21.62 41.98
C THR A 17 -5.63 -21.31 42.27
N MET A 18 -5.32 -20.02 42.43
CA MET A 18 -4.36 -19.50 43.42
C MET A 18 -4.44 -17.96 43.54
N LEU A 19 -5.62 -17.38 43.71
CA LEU A 19 -5.75 -15.99 44.16
C LEU A 19 -6.93 -15.83 45.12
N ALA A 20 -6.69 -16.13 46.39
CA ALA A 20 -7.37 -15.51 47.54
C ALA A 20 -6.73 -16.00 48.84
N GLY A 21 -5.83 -15.20 49.42
CA GLY A 21 -5.32 -15.47 50.77
C GLY A 21 -4.19 -14.56 51.22
N ALA A 22 -4.51 -13.31 51.56
CA ALA A 22 -4.08 -12.62 52.79
C ALA A 22 -4.02 -11.09 52.62
N CYS A 23 -5.00 -10.38 53.17
CA CYS A 23 -4.79 -9.03 53.66
C CYS A 23 -4.18 -9.12 55.07
N ALA A 24 -2.96 -8.62 55.27
CA ALA A 24 -2.58 -7.79 56.42
C ALA A 24 -1.10 -7.37 56.39
N SER A 25 -0.90 -6.10 56.74
CA SER A 25 0.33 -5.43 57.20
C SER A 25 1.33 -4.90 56.18
N SER A 26 1.54 -3.59 56.29
CA SER A 26 2.56 -2.77 55.67
C SER A 26 3.96 -3.16 56.16
N SER A 27 4.78 -3.69 55.26
CA SER A 27 6.25 -3.58 55.30
C SER A 27 6.82 -4.21 54.03
N GLY A 28 7.38 -3.37 53.13
CA GLY A 28 8.28 -3.75 52.04
C GLY A 28 7.75 -4.80 51.05
N ARG A 29 7.33 -4.37 49.84
CA ARG A 29 7.25 -5.28 48.70
C ARG A 29 8.62 -5.97 48.54
N PRO A 30 8.69 -7.31 48.48
CA PRO A 30 9.94 -7.97 48.15
C PRO A 30 10.28 -7.64 46.69
N SER A 31 11.46 -7.06 46.47
CA SER A 31 11.99 -6.78 45.14
C SER A 31 12.27 -8.10 44.41
N SER A 32 11.35 -8.55 43.57
CA SER A 32 11.70 -9.39 42.44
C SER A 32 12.28 -8.49 41.38
N SER A 33 13.55 -8.11 41.56
CA SER A 33 14.27 -7.27 40.59
C SER A 33 14.58 -8.11 39.36
N ILE A 34 13.60 -8.26 38.46
CA ILE A 34 13.97 -8.16 37.06
C ILE A 34 14.48 -6.73 36.93
N ASP A 35 15.70 -6.57 36.42
CA ASP A 35 16.31 -5.26 36.30
C ASP A 35 15.41 -4.40 35.42
N GLU A 36 14.82 -3.35 35.99
CA GLU A 36 13.88 -2.46 35.30
C GLU A 36 14.55 -1.85 34.06
N GLU A 37 15.87 -1.63 34.13
CA GLU A 37 16.70 -1.18 33.02
C GLU A 37 16.83 -2.25 31.92
N GLU A 38 16.96 -3.53 32.30
CA GLU A 38 16.97 -4.66 31.36
C GLU A 38 15.61 -4.82 30.67
N MET A 39 14.49 -4.69 31.43
CA MET A 39 13.15 -4.78 30.86
C MET A 39 12.85 -3.60 29.93
N ALA A 40 13.29 -2.38 30.29
CA ALA A 40 13.18 -1.21 29.44
C ALA A 40 14.00 -1.36 28.14
N ALA A 41 15.23 -1.88 28.24
CA ALA A 41 16.06 -2.15 27.07
C ALA A 41 15.43 -3.20 26.15
N ARG A 42 14.89 -4.27 26.73
CA ARG A 42 14.18 -5.33 25.99
C ARG A 42 12.92 -4.79 25.33
N PHE A 43 12.15 -3.96 26.02
CA PHE A 43 10.98 -3.30 25.47
C PHE A 43 11.34 -2.38 24.29
N LYS A 44 12.41 -1.58 24.43
CA LYS A 44 12.95 -0.73 23.34
C LYS A 44 13.33 -1.57 22.12
N GLN A 45 13.94 -2.73 22.32
CA GLN A 45 14.27 -3.66 21.24
C GLN A 45 13.02 -4.27 20.59
N ALA A 46 12.05 -4.72 21.38
CA ALA A 46 10.77 -5.24 20.90
C ALA A 46 10.02 -4.18 20.06
N ASP A 47 10.00 -2.94 20.53
CA ASP A 47 9.41 -1.81 19.81
C ASP A 47 10.19 -1.46 18.54
N ALA A 48 11.52 -1.59 18.54
CA ALA A 48 12.32 -1.47 17.32
C ALA A 48 11.95 -2.56 16.31
N TYR A 49 11.77 -3.82 16.73
CA TYR A 49 11.28 -4.88 15.83
C TYR A 49 9.90 -4.55 15.28
N TYR A 50 8.99 -4.06 16.12
CA TYR A 50 7.65 -3.65 15.71
C TYR A 50 7.68 -2.52 14.67
N ARG A 51 8.46 -1.47 14.91
CA ARG A 51 8.60 -0.31 14.00
C ARG A 51 9.23 -0.67 12.67
N ASN A 52 10.08 -1.70 12.64
CA ASN A 52 10.68 -2.23 11.42
C ASN A 52 9.87 -3.39 10.81
N HIS A 53 8.59 -3.56 11.18
CA HIS A 53 7.69 -4.58 10.64
C HIS A 53 8.14 -6.04 10.85
N PHE A 54 9.11 -6.30 11.75
CA PHE A 54 9.54 -7.64 12.16
C PHE A 54 8.54 -8.25 13.15
N TYR A 55 7.27 -8.37 12.74
CA TYR A 55 6.16 -8.67 13.63
C TYR A 55 6.31 -10.00 14.39
N ALA A 56 6.88 -11.05 13.77
CA ALA A 56 7.10 -12.32 14.45
C ALA A 56 8.10 -12.21 15.62
N ARG A 57 9.20 -11.46 15.42
CA ARG A 57 10.20 -11.20 16.47
C ARG A 57 9.65 -10.25 17.53
N ALA A 58 9.00 -9.17 17.10
CA ALA A 58 8.34 -8.23 18.01
C ALA A 58 7.33 -8.93 18.92
N LEU A 59 6.49 -9.81 18.35
CA LEU A 59 5.52 -10.60 19.09
C LEU A 59 6.19 -11.50 20.12
N THR A 60 7.28 -12.18 19.74
CA THR A 60 8.05 -13.04 20.64
C THR A 60 8.63 -12.25 21.81
N GLU A 61 9.22 -11.09 21.55
CA GLU A 61 9.82 -10.27 22.60
C GLU A 61 8.77 -9.62 23.51
N PHE A 62 7.68 -9.06 22.96
CA PHE A 62 6.60 -8.53 23.79
C PHE A 62 5.93 -9.62 24.63
N GLN A 63 5.76 -10.83 24.09
CA GLN A 63 5.23 -11.95 24.87
C GLN A 63 6.17 -12.31 26.01
N ALA A 64 7.48 -12.38 25.75
CA ALA A 64 8.46 -12.69 26.78
C ALA A 64 8.56 -11.59 27.86
N ILE A 65 8.38 -10.31 27.49
CA ILE A 65 8.27 -9.19 28.44
C ILE A 65 7.05 -9.39 29.35
N TYR A 66 5.89 -9.67 28.75
CA TYR A 66 4.66 -9.90 29.50
C TYR A 66 4.74 -11.13 30.41
N ASP A 67 5.27 -12.25 29.92
CA ASP A 67 5.39 -13.49 30.67
C ASP A 67 6.37 -13.38 31.84
N ALA A 68 7.40 -12.53 31.70
CA ALA A 68 8.40 -12.30 32.74
C ALA A 68 7.85 -11.45 33.90
N ASP A 69 7.06 -10.42 33.60
CA ASP A 69 6.40 -9.60 34.62
C ASP A 69 4.97 -9.17 34.21
N PRO A 70 3.96 -10.04 34.45
CA PRO A 70 2.58 -9.78 34.02
C PRO A 70 1.87 -8.62 34.74
N GLU A 71 2.44 -8.09 35.84
CA GLU A 71 1.92 -6.94 36.59
C GLU A 71 2.84 -5.72 36.52
N GLY A 72 3.93 -5.81 35.74
CA GLY A 72 4.97 -4.79 35.63
C GLY A 72 4.60 -3.59 34.78
N ASP A 73 5.44 -2.56 34.82
CA ASP A 73 5.20 -1.25 34.18
C ASP A 73 5.15 -1.31 32.64
N PHE A 74 5.61 -2.40 32.03
CA PHE A 74 5.57 -2.63 30.58
C PHE A 74 4.46 -3.59 30.13
N ALA A 75 3.77 -4.24 31.07
CA ALA A 75 2.87 -5.35 30.79
C ALA A 75 1.63 -4.92 29.98
N ASP A 76 1.05 -3.76 30.30
CA ASP A 76 -0.11 -3.22 29.60
C ASP A 76 0.22 -2.82 28.15
N ASN A 77 1.36 -2.15 27.93
CA ASN A 77 1.86 -1.78 26.62
C ASN A 77 2.25 -3.02 25.80
N ALA A 78 2.90 -4.02 26.41
CA ALA A 78 3.21 -5.28 25.75
C ALA A 78 1.93 -5.98 25.25
N LEU A 79 0.89 -6.09 26.07
CA LEU A 79 -0.41 -6.64 25.65
C LEU A 79 -1.02 -5.82 24.51
N TYR A 80 -0.95 -4.48 24.58
CA TYR A 80 -1.47 -3.61 23.53
C TYR A 80 -0.73 -3.82 22.20
N LYS A 81 0.61 -3.92 22.24
CA LYS A 81 1.45 -4.16 21.07
C LYS A 81 1.24 -5.55 20.48
N ILE A 82 1.14 -6.59 21.31
CA ILE A 82 0.81 -7.96 20.89
C ILE A 82 -0.54 -7.98 20.14
N ALA A 83 -1.56 -7.35 20.72
CA ALA A 83 -2.88 -7.25 20.09
C ALA A 83 -2.81 -6.49 18.74
N GLY A 84 -2.08 -5.38 18.70
CA GLY A 84 -1.85 -4.60 17.48
C GLY A 84 -1.12 -5.38 16.38
N ILE A 85 -0.12 -6.19 16.75
CA ILE A 85 0.58 -7.09 15.82
C ILE A 85 -0.39 -8.10 15.22
N HIS A 86 -1.23 -8.75 16.04
CA HIS A 86 -2.22 -9.69 15.53
C HIS A 86 -3.23 -9.03 14.58
N LEU A 87 -3.64 -7.77 14.83
CA LEU A 87 -4.45 -7.01 13.88
C LEU A 87 -3.72 -6.78 12.54
N LYS A 88 -2.42 -6.43 12.57
CA LYS A 88 -1.60 -6.25 11.36
C LYS A 88 -1.41 -7.55 10.57
N GLN A 89 -1.51 -8.69 11.24
CA GLN A 89 -1.43 -10.03 10.62
C GLN A 89 -2.81 -10.59 10.25
N GLU A 90 -3.86 -9.77 10.20
CA GLU A 90 -5.24 -10.16 9.86
C GLU A 90 -5.79 -11.29 10.76
N GLN A 91 -5.41 -11.28 12.05
CA GLN A 91 -5.84 -12.26 13.06
C GLN A 91 -6.68 -11.59 14.17
N PRO A 92 -7.88 -11.06 13.85
CA PRO A 92 -8.72 -10.34 14.81
C PRO A 92 -9.18 -11.19 15.99
N GLU A 93 -9.31 -12.51 15.81
CA GLU A 93 -9.70 -13.48 16.85
C GLU A 93 -8.64 -13.55 17.96
N LYS A 94 -7.36 -13.40 17.61
CA LYS A 94 -6.27 -13.37 18.60
C LYS A 94 -6.12 -12.00 19.22
N ALA A 95 -6.18 -10.95 18.40
CA ALA A 95 -6.05 -9.57 18.87
C ALA A 95 -7.09 -9.23 19.95
N VAL A 96 -8.35 -9.63 19.76
CA VAL A 96 -9.43 -9.34 20.71
C VAL A 96 -9.19 -9.99 22.08
N VAL A 97 -8.55 -11.17 22.14
CA VAL A 97 -8.22 -11.85 23.41
C VAL A 97 -7.24 -11.01 24.22
N TYR A 98 -6.18 -10.51 23.59
CA TYR A 98 -5.18 -9.67 24.27
C TYR A 98 -5.76 -8.30 24.67
N PHE A 99 -6.62 -7.69 23.85
CA PHE A 99 -7.31 -6.46 24.25
C PHE A 99 -8.27 -6.69 25.43
N GLN A 100 -8.99 -7.82 25.48
CA GLN A 100 -9.81 -8.19 26.63
C GLN A 100 -8.96 -8.41 27.89
N GLN A 101 -7.80 -9.04 27.75
CA GLN A 101 -6.86 -9.24 28.84
C GLN A 101 -6.30 -7.91 29.37
N LEU A 102 -5.99 -6.97 28.47
CA LEU A 102 -5.58 -5.61 28.83
C LEU A 102 -6.70 -4.90 29.62
N GLN A 103 -7.95 -4.97 29.15
CA GLN A 103 -9.10 -4.41 29.87
C GLN A 103 -9.30 -4.99 31.27
N ALA A 104 -9.14 -6.31 31.39
CA ALA A 104 -9.36 -7.01 32.65
C ALA A 104 -8.25 -6.75 33.66
N SER A 105 -7.00 -6.70 33.20
CA SER A 105 -5.81 -6.62 34.07
C SER A 105 -5.39 -5.18 34.34
N PHE A 106 -5.60 -4.27 33.36
CA PHE A 106 -5.14 -2.89 33.41
C PHE A 106 -6.25 -1.88 33.05
N PRO A 107 -7.37 -1.83 33.81
CA PRO A 107 -8.52 -0.99 33.47
C PRO A 107 -8.23 0.53 33.50
N ASN A 108 -7.14 0.95 34.14
CA ASN A 108 -6.71 2.35 34.21
C ASN A 108 -5.52 2.66 33.28
N SER A 109 -5.09 1.71 32.45
CA SER A 109 -3.99 1.91 31.49
C SER A 109 -4.31 3.03 30.50
N PRO A 110 -3.32 3.82 30.05
CA PRO A 110 -3.51 4.75 28.94
C PRO A 110 -4.00 4.07 27.65
N TYR A 111 -3.76 2.75 27.50
CA TYR A 111 -4.19 1.95 26.36
C TYR A 111 -5.59 1.36 26.52
N ALA A 112 -6.18 1.45 27.72
CA ALA A 112 -7.46 0.79 28.00
C ALA A 112 -8.59 1.35 27.11
N GLU A 113 -8.72 2.66 26.98
CA GLU A 113 -9.81 3.18 26.14
C GLU A 113 -9.63 2.83 24.66
N GLU A 114 -8.40 2.91 24.16
CA GLU A 114 -8.09 2.59 22.77
C GLU A 114 -8.25 1.10 22.47
N SER A 115 -8.01 0.22 23.44
CA SER A 115 -8.25 -1.21 23.26
C SER A 115 -9.73 -1.51 23.05
N ILE A 116 -10.66 -0.77 23.67
CA ILE A 116 -12.10 -0.93 23.43
C ILE A 116 -12.43 -0.56 21.97
N TYR A 117 -11.87 0.54 21.47
CA TYR A 117 -12.04 0.93 20.07
C TYR A 117 -11.55 -0.16 19.11
N ASN A 118 -10.33 -0.67 19.33
CA ASN A 118 -9.75 -1.73 18.50
C ASN A 118 -10.48 -3.07 18.63
N MET A 119 -11.05 -3.39 19.79
CA MET A 119 -11.92 -4.58 19.94
C MET A 119 -13.18 -4.45 19.07
N GLY A 120 -13.79 -3.26 19.00
CA GLY A 120 -14.92 -3.00 18.11
C GLY A 120 -14.57 -3.30 16.65
N PHE A 121 -13.36 -2.93 16.23
CA PHE A 121 -12.84 -3.23 14.90
C PHE A 121 -12.61 -4.73 14.69
N CYS A 122 -12.03 -5.43 15.68
CA CYS A 122 -11.86 -6.88 15.63
C CYS A 122 -13.22 -7.59 15.42
N TYR A 123 -14.23 -7.24 16.22
CA TYR A 123 -15.57 -7.84 16.09
C TYR A 123 -16.20 -7.57 14.74
N PHE A 124 -15.98 -6.38 14.18
CA PHE A 124 -16.48 -6.04 12.86
C PHE A 124 -15.83 -6.91 11.78
N GLN A 125 -14.51 -7.09 11.81
CA GLN A 125 -13.79 -7.97 10.87
C GLN A 125 -14.22 -9.43 10.96
N MET A 126 -14.57 -9.92 12.15
CA MET A 126 -15.08 -11.27 12.36
C MET A 126 -16.54 -11.45 11.93
N GLY A 127 -17.20 -10.40 11.42
CA GLY A 127 -18.64 -10.41 11.09
C GLY A 127 -19.56 -10.44 12.32
N GLU A 128 -19.01 -10.20 13.52
CA GLU A 128 -19.78 -10.12 14.76
C GLU A 128 -20.35 -8.71 14.96
N THR A 129 -21.08 -8.23 13.95
CA THR A 129 -21.54 -6.84 13.81
C THR A 129 -22.28 -6.30 15.03
N LYS A 130 -23.07 -7.15 15.71
CA LYS A 130 -23.78 -6.76 16.95
C LYS A 130 -22.82 -6.46 18.09
N ARG A 131 -21.78 -7.29 18.29
CA ARG A 131 -20.76 -7.07 19.33
C ARG A 131 -19.89 -5.88 19.00
N ALA A 132 -19.57 -5.67 17.72
CA ALA A 132 -18.87 -4.48 17.25
C ALA A 132 -19.64 -3.20 17.65
N LEU A 133 -20.94 -3.15 17.35
CA LEU A 133 -21.80 -2.02 17.73
C LEU A 133 -21.82 -1.77 19.24
N GLU A 134 -22.10 -2.81 20.04
CA GLU A 134 -22.12 -2.70 21.51
C GLU A 134 -20.78 -2.18 22.06
N THR A 135 -19.67 -2.59 21.45
CA THR A 135 -18.31 -2.18 21.83
C THR A 135 -18.04 -0.71 21.45
N TYR A 136 -18.45 -0.27 20.27
CA TYR A 136 -18.34 1.16 19.89
C TYR A 136 -19.25 2.04 20.73
N GLU A 137 -20.46 1.61 21.06
CA GLU A 137 -21.35 2.33 21.97
C GLU A 137 -20.72 2.48 23.35
N LEU A 138 -20.12 1.41 23.88
CA LEU A 138 -19.35 1.47 25.11
C LEU A 138 -18.20 2.48 25.01
N TYR A 139 -17.41 2.46 23.92
CA TYR A 139 -16.33 3.43 23.70
C TYR A 139 -16.83 4.88 23.71
N LEU A 140 -17.99 5.15 23.09
CA LEU A 140 -18.58 6.48 23.02
C LEU A 140 -19.05 7.02 24.38
N THR A 141 -19.27 6.15 25.39
CA THR A 141 -19.56 6.59 26.76
C THR A 141 -18.33 7.11 27.52
N ARG A 142 -17.12 6.85 27.02
CA ARG A 142 -15.86 7.24 27.67
C ARG A 142 -15.55 8.73 27.48
N SER A 143 -15.18 9.41 28.57
CA SER A 143 -14.97 10.86 28.58
C SER A 143 -13.76 11.28 27.74
N SER A 144 -12.65 10.54 27.83
CA SER A 144 -11.37 10.81 27.17
C SER A 144 -11.20 10.19 25.78
N ALA A 145 -12.23 9.51 25.26
CA ALA A 145 -12.18 8.90 23.94
C ALA A 145 -11.84 9.94 22.85
N ARG A 146 -10.64 9.82 22.27
CA ARG A 146 -10.11 10.72 21.22
C ARG A 146 -10.77 10.46 19.86
N ASN A 147 -11.17 9.21 19.57
CA ASN A 147 -11.63 8.77 18.26
C ASN A 147 -13.18 8.72 18.13
N LYS A 148 -13.91 9.58 18.84
CA LYS A 148 -15.39 9.54 18.92
C LYS A 148 -16.08 9.61 17.55
N ASN A 149 -15.63 10.48 16.63
CA ASN A 149 -16.25 10.56 15.30
C ASN A 149 -16.02 9.30 14.46
N ARG A 150 -14.81 8.74 14.52
CA ARG A 150 -14.49 7.50 13.83
C ARG A 150 -15.28 6.32 14.38
N ALA A 151 -15.39 6.21 15.71
CA ALA A 151 -16.22 5.20 16.36
C ALA A 151 -17.70 5.33 15.97
N ARG A 152 -18.23 6.56 15.84
CA ARG A 152 -19.61 6.78 15.35
C ARG A 152 -19.80 6.30 13.91
N VAL A 153 -18.84 6.53 13.03
CA VAL A 153 -18.89 6.04 11.63
C VAL A 153 -18.92 4.51 11.60
N LEU A 154 -18.04 3.86 12.37
CA LEU A 154 -17.97 2.40 12.43
C LEU A 154 -19.24 1.80 13.08
N ALA A 155 -19.78 2.45 14.11
CA ALA A 155 -21.09 2.10 14.67
C ALA A 155 -22.21 2.26 13.64
N ALA A 156 -22.18 3.32 12.81
CA ALA A 156 -23.16 3.52 11.74
C ALA A 156 -23.07 2.41 10.67
N GLN A 157 -21.86 2.00 10.29
CA GLN A 157 -21.64 0.88 9.36
C GLN A 157 -22.19 -0.43 9.94
N ALA A 158 -21.88 -0.72 11.21
CA ALA A 158 -22.43 -1.89 11.90
C ALA A 158 -23.97 -1.86 11.97
N LEU A 159 -24.56 -0.69 12.25
CA LEU A 159 -26.02 -0.52 12.23
C LEU A 159 -26.60 -0.73 10.83
N SER A 160 -25.90 -0.29 9.79
CA SER A 160 -26.32 -0.50 8.39
C SER A 160 -26.35 -1.97 8.03
N GLU A 161 -25.31 -2.74 8.36
CA GLU A 161 -25.27 -4.19 8.15
C GLU A 161 -26.37 -4.94 8.90
N LEU A 162 -26.79 -4.42 10.06
CA LEU A 162 -27.91 -4.96 10.83
C LEU A 162 -29.30 -4.51 10.29
N GLY A 163 -29.34 -3.74 9.21
CA GLY A 163 -30.57 -3.17 8.63
C GLY A 163 -31.20 -2.04 9.45
N ARG A 164 -30.48 -1.50 10.44
CA ARG A 164 -30.92 -0.41 11.34
C ARG A 164 -30.52 0.96 10.76
N HIS A 165 -30.89 1.21 9.50
CA HIS A 165 -30.48 2.38 8.70
C HIS A 165 -30.81 3.72 9.38
N ASP A 166 -31.94 3.75 10.08
CA ASP A 166 -32.44 4.85 10.89
C ASP A 166 -31.42 5.40 11.88
N GLU A 167 -30.80 4.46 12.58
CA GLU A 167 -29.87 4.74 13.65
C GLU A 167 -28.52 5.06 13.06
N ALA A 168 -28.11 4.30 12.04
CA ALA A 168 -26.90 4.56 11.26
C ALA A 168 -26.86 6.00 10.75
N LEU A 169 -27.96 6.50 10.19
CA LEU A 169 -28.06 7.88 9.70
C LEU A 169 -27.83 8.92 10.80
N ARG A 170 -28.34 8.68 12.02
CA ARG A 170 -28.11 9.58 13.17
C ARG A 170 -26.66 9.60 13.62
N TYR A 171 -26.00 8.44 13.60
CA TYR A 171 -24.57 8.34 13.90
C TYR A 171 -23.73 9.10 12.86
N TYR A 172 -24.00 8.91 11.56
CA TYR A 172 -23.36 9.68 10.49
C TYR A 172 -23.59 11.19 10.62
N ALA A 173 -24.82 11.62 10.87
CA ALA A 173 -25.14 13.04 11.03
C ALA A 173 -24.42 13.67 12.22
N THR A 174 -24.33 12.95 13.34
CA THR A 174 -23.62 13.42 14.53
C THR A 174 -22.11 13.48 14.30
N ALA A 175 -21.53 12.44 13.68
CA ALA A 175 -20.12 12.41 13.33
C ALA A 175 -19.74 13.55 12.38
N SER A 176 -20.55 13.78 11.33
CA SER A 176 -20.31 14.83 10.34
C SER A 176 -20.39 16.24 10.96
N ARG A 177 -21.32 16.46 11.89
CA ARG A 177 -21.47 17.74 12.59
C ARG A 177 -20.29 18.04 13.53
N ASP A 178 -19.88 17.05 14.31
CA ASP A 178 -18.85 17.22 15.34
C ASP A 178 -17.43 17.28 14.74
N GLU A 179 -17.26 16.84 13.48
CA GLU A 179 -15.99 16.85 12.79
C GLU A 179 -15.59 18.27 12.34
N ARG A 180 -14.37 18.69 12.66
CA ARG A 180 -13.84 20.01 12.28
C ARG A 180 -12.98 19.93 11.02
N ASP A 181 -12.38 18.77 10.78
CA ASP A 181 -11.57 18.53 9.60
C ASP A 181 -12.46 18.37 8.36
N ARG A 182 -12.18 19.18 7.35
CA ARG A 182 -12.98 19.23 6.12
C ARG A 182 -12.87 17.94 5.31
N ASN A 183 -11.71 17.31 5.24
CA ASN A 183 -11.49 16.08 4.49
C ASN A 183 -12.22 14.92 5.17
N LYS A 184 -12.15 14.84 6.51
CA LYS A 184 -12.88 13.82 7.28
C LYS A 184 -14.39 14.00 7.17
N GLN A 185 -14.90 15.24 7.13
CA GLN A 185 -16.32 15.49 6.83
C GLN A 185 -16.75 14.94 5.46
N ILE A 186 -15.86 14.97 4.45
CA ILE A 186 -16.13 14.42 3.12
C ILE A 186 -16.27 12.90 3.18
N GLU A 187 -15.36 12.22 3.85
CA GLU A 187 -15.42 10.76 4.02
C GLU A 187 -16.68 10.32 4.77
N ILE A 188 -17.02 11.00 5.87
CA ILE A 188 -18.24 10.71 6.64
C ILE A 188 -19.48 10.89 5.76
N LEU A 189 -19.53 11.97 4.97
CA LEU A 189 -20.65 12.20 4.07
C LEU A 189 -20.74 11.12 3.00
N GLN A 190 -19.62 10.71 2.39
CA GLN A 190 -19.61 9.65 1.38
C GLN A 190 -20.19 8.34 1.93
N GLY A 191 -19.80 7.94 3.14
CA GLY A 191 -20.40 6.77 3.81
C GLY A 191 -21.90 6.93 4.07
N ALA A 192 -22.33 8.11 4.49
CA ALA A 192 -23.76 8.41 4.68
C ALA A 192 -24.55 8.39 3.36
N LYS A 193 -23.95 8.85 2.25
CA LYS A 193 -24.59 8.86 0.93
C LYS A 193 -24.95 7.45 0.47
N VAL A 194 -24.03 6.49 0.62
CA VAL A 194 -24.28 5.08 0.26
C VAL A 194 -25.52 4.56 1.01
N LEU A 195 -25.57 4.76 2.33
CA LEU A 195 -26.73 4.40 3.14
C LEU A 195 -28.03 5.07 2.65
N ILE A 196 -27.97 6.38 2.39
CA ILE A 196 -29.14 7.19 2.02
C ILE A 196 -29.67 6.80 0.63
N ASP A 197 -28.76 6.62 -0.32
CA ASP A 197 -29.10 6.40 -1.73
C ASP A 197 -29.56 4.95 -1.96
N ASP A 198 -28.96 3.97 -1.26
CA ASP A 198 -29.24 2.55 -1.49
C ASP A 198 -30.36 1.99 -0.61
N HIS A 199 -30.62 2.59 0.56
CA HIS A 199 -31.44 1.95 1.58
C HIS A 199 -32.58 2.79 2.17
N LEU A 200 -32.66 4.09 1.86
CA LEU A 200 -33.71 4.96 2.40
C LEU A 200 -34.56 5.55 1.27
N ASP A 201 -35.87 5.32 1.32
CA ASP A 201 -36.80 5.89 0.35
C ASP A 201 -37.20 7.33 0.70
N THR A 202 -37.92 8.02 -0.20
CA THR A 202 -38.30 9.43 0.01
C THR A 202 -39.17 9.62 1.25
N ARG A 203 -40.04 8.66 1.57
CA ARG A 203 -40.87 8.72 2.77
C ARG A 203 -39.99 8.63 4.02
N ASP A 204 -39.02 7.72 4.03
CA ASP A 204 -38.04 7.58 5.12
C ASP A 204 -37.28 8.88 5.35
N LEU A 205 -36.75 9.48 4.28
CA LEU A 205 -36.00 10.73 4.39
C LEU A 205 -36.86 11.88 4.91
N LEU A 206 -38.09 12.02 4.40
CA LEU A 206 -39.02 13.07 4.84
C LEU A 206 -39.39 12.93 6.32
N LEU A 207 -39.59 11.70 6.80
CA LEU A 207 -39.89 11.44 8.22
C LEU A 207 -38.73 11.81 9.15
N ARG A 208 -37.49 11.61 8.71
CA ARG A 208 -36.28 11.71 9.56
C ARG A 208 -35.62 13.07 9.55
N MET A 209 -35.87 13.88 8.51
CA MET A 209 -35.17 15.14 8.28
C MET A 209 -35.24 16.12 9.46
N GLY A 210 -36.33 16.08 10.24
CA GLY A 210 -36.52 16.90 11.44
C GLY A 210 -35.71 16.43 12.66
N ASP A 211 -35.31 15.16 12.70
CA ASP A 211 -34.59 14.54 13.82
C ASP A 211 -33.06 14.61 13.67
N LEU A 212 -32.59 15.02 12.48
CA LEU A 212 -31.16 15.12 12.20
C LEU A 212 -30.62 16.48 12.64
N ASN A 213 -29.49 16.44 13.34
CA ASN A 213 -28.74 17.65 13.66
C ASN A 213 -28.29 18.36 12.37
N ALA A 214 -28.29 19.71 12.38
CA ALA A 214 -27.84 20.49 11.24
C ALA A 214 -26.37 20.17 10.88
N GLY A 215 -26.11 19.95 9.58
CA GLY A 215 -24.80 19.60 9.05
C GLY A 215 -24.88 18.97 7.66
N PRO A 216 -23.73 18.64 7.04
CA PRO A 216 -23.67 18.15 5.66
C PRO A 216 -24.55 16.93 5.36
N VAL A 217 -24.62 15.96 6.28
CA VAL A 217 -25.47 14.76 6.11
C VAL A 217 -26.95 15.14 6.11
N ALA A 218 -27.40 16.02 7.01
CA ALA A 218 -28.79 16.47 7.03
C ALA A 218 -29.15 17.30 5.79
N ASP A 219 -28.21 18.09 5.29
CA ASP A 219 -28.37 18.84 4.05
C ASP A 219 -28.46 17.90 2.83
N TYR A 220 -27.69 16.80 2.83
CA TYR A 220 -27.78 15.79 1.78
C TYR A 220 -29.11 15.03 1.81
N VAL A 221 -29.63 14.70 2.99
CA VAL A 221 -30.98 14.11 3.14
C VAL A 221 -32.05 15.01 2.52
N ARG A 222 -31.98 16.33 2.76
CA ARG A 222 -32.85 17.32 2.11
C ARG A 222 -32.69 17.33 0.60
N TYR A 223 -31.44 17.32 0.13
CA TYR A 223 -31.16 17.30 -1.29
C TYR A 223 -31.78 16.08 -1.98
N ARG A 224 -31.52 14.86 -1.48
CA ARG A 224 -32.03 13.61 -2.05
C ARG A 224 -33.57 13.58 -2.00
N ALA A 225 -34.19 13.90 -0.87
CA ALA A 225 -35.65 13.98 -0.76
C ALA A 225 -36.26 14.98 -1.75
N GLY A 226 -35.62 16.15 -1.91
CA GLY A 226 -36.03 17.16 -2.88
C GLY A 226 -35.94 16.68 -4.33
N LYS A 227 -34.85 16.00 -4.72
CA LYS A 227 -34.68 15.42 -6.06
C LYS A 227 -35.74 14.38 -6.38
N ASP A 228 -36.07 13.52 -5.41
CA ASP A 228 -37.08 12.49 -5.62
C ASP A 228 -38.49 13.09 -5.75
N LEU A 229 -38.83 14.11 -4.95
CA LEU A 229 -40.08 14.85 -5.09
C LEU A 229 -40.20 15.53 -6.47
N LEU A 230 -39.10 16.07 -7.00
CA LEU A 230 -39.09 16.63 -8.36
C LEU A 230 -39.34 15.55 -9.43
N SER A 231 -38.81 14.34 -9.24
CA SER A 231 -39.00 13.24 -10.19
C SER A 231 -40.48 12.83 -10.34
N VAL A 232 -41.27 13.00 -9.27
CA VAL A 232 -42.72 12.75 -9.24
C VAL A 232 -43.57 14.02 -9.41
N ARG A 233 -42.95 15.14 -9.79
CA ARG A 233 -43.59 16.45 -10.06
C ARG A 233 -44.26 17.12 -8.86
N GLU A 234 -43.82 16.81 -7.64
CA GLU A 234 -44.24 17.47 -6.39
C GLU A 234 -43.41 18.75 -6.14
N GLU A 235 -43.45 19.69 -7.09
CA GLU A 235 -42.57 20.88 -7.11
C GLU A 235 -42.70 21.77 -5.87
N GLY A 236 -43.91 21.91 -5.33
CA GLY A 236 -44.16 22.70 -4.11
C GLY A 236 -43.46 22.12 -2.89
N GLN A 237 -43.56 20.80 -2.69
CA GLN A 237 -42.90 20.10 -1.58
C GLN A 237 -41.38 20.08 -1.78
N ALA A 238 -40.93 19.82 -3.01
CA ALA A 238 -39.51 19.85 -3.35
C ALA A 238 -38.89 21.21 -3.02
N ARG A 239 -39.57 22.31 -3.38
CA ARG A 239 -39.12 23.66 -3.04
C ARG A 239 -38.99 23.87 -1.53
N THR A 240 -39.97 23.44 -0.75
CA THR A 240 -39.92 23.54 0.72
C THR A 240 -38.74 22.77 1.29
N VAL A 241 -38.54 21.51 0.87
CA VAL A 241 -37.46 20.66 1.38
C VAL A 241 -36.07 21.21 1.01
N LEU A 242 -35.86 21.55 -0.27
CA LEU A 242 -34.60 22.08 -0.77
C LEU A 242 -34.25 23.44 -0.14
N SER A 243 -35.25 24.28 0.15
CA SER A 243 -35.02 25.58 0.80
C SER A 243 -34.51 25.48 2.24
N GLY A 244 -34.63 24.30 2.87
CA GLY A 244 -34.09 24.03 4.20
C GLY A 244 -32.60 23.68 4.21
N ILE A 245 -31.93 23.63 3.06
CA ILE A 245 -30.49 23.37 2.94
C ILE A 245 -29.70 24.62 3.34
N ASP A 246 -28.68 24.46 4.17
CA ASP A 246 -27.77 25.56 4.52
C ASP A 246 -26.65 25.71 3.48
N PHE A 247 -26.89 26.56 2.48
CA PHE A 247 -25.94 26.83 1.40
C PHE A 247 -24.66 27.57 1.86
N SER A 248 -24.57 28.04 3.10
CA SER A 248 -23.31 28.62 3.60
C SER A 248 -22.18 27.57 3.69
N ARG A 249 -22.53 26.28 3.80
CA ARG A 249 -21.58 25.15 3.91
C ARG A 249 -21.04 24.65 2.57
N SER A 250 -21.12 25.46 1.50
CA SER A 250 -20.86 25.19 0.05
C SER A 250 -19.56 24.44 -0.31
N ASN A 251 -19.34 23.27 0.27
CA ASN A 251 -18.10 22.49 0.24
C ASN A 251 -18.24 21.21 -0.58
N PHE A 252 -19.45 20.91 -1.05
CA PHE A 252 -19.81 19.70 -1.79
C PHE A 252 -20.59 20.04 -3.06
N GLN A 253 -20.42 19.22 -4.10
CA GLN A 253 -21.07 19.41 -5.40
C GLN A 253 -22.61 19.48 -5.30
N PHE A 254 -23.21 18.69 -4.40
CA PHE A 254 -24.67 18.63 -4.25
C PHE A 254 -25.30 19.96 -3.83
N TYR A 255 -24.56 20.85 -3.14
CA TYR A 255 -25.06 22.19 -2.81
C TYR A 255 -25.29 23.03 -4.08
N GLN A 256 -24.39 22.94 -5.07
CA GLN A 256 -24.56 23.66 -6.33
C GLN A 256 -25.75 23.11 -7.13
N GLU A 257 -25.93 21.78 -7.10
CA GLU A 257 -27.05 21.11 -7.76
C GLU A 257 -28.38 21.48 -7.10
N ALA A 258 -28.45 21.44 -5.78
CA ALA A 258 -29.62 21.87 -5.01
C ALA A 258 -30.01 23.33 -5.30
N GLN A 259 -29.02 24.23 -5.35
CA GLN A 259 -29.27 25.65 -5.66
C GLN A 259 -29.84 25.83 -7.08
N ARG A 260 -29.30 25.11 -8.08
CA ARG A 260 -29.82 25.17 -9.46
C ARG A 260 -31.27 24.71 -9.56
N GLU A 261 -31.65 23.66 -8.83
CA GLU A 261 -33.05 23.20 -8.81
C GLU A 261 -33.97 24.24 -8.15
N LEU A 262 -33.53 24.90 -7.08
CA LEU A 262 -34.28 26.01 -6.47
C LEU A 262 -34.45 27.20 -7.43
N ASP A 263 -33.39 27.59 -8.13
CA ASP A 263 -33.41 28.67 -9.12
C ASP A 263 -34.39 28.35 -10.27
N ARG A 264 -34.37 27.10 -10.74
CA ARG A 264 -35.31 26.59 -11.74
C ARG A 264 -36.77 26.66 -11.26
N LEU A 265 -37.05 26.22 -10.04
CA LEU A 265 -38.38 26.27 -9.42
C LEU A 265 -38.86 27.72 -9.19
N ALA A 266 -37.94 28.66 -9.04
CA ALA A 266 -38.23 30.09 -8.92
C ALA A 266 -38.43 30.80 -10.28
N GLY A 267 -38.25 30.09 -11.41
CA GLY A 267 -38.36 30.67 -12.76
C GLY A 267 -37.16 31.55 -13.15
N VAL A 268 -36.02 31.41 -12.47
CA VAL A 268 -34.77 32.09 -12.81
C VAL A 268 -34.18 31.40 -14.04
N LYS A 269 -33.98 32.14 -15.14
CA LYS A 269 -33.31 31.57 -16.33
C LYS A 269 -31.88 31.16 -15.96
N ALA A 270 -31.56 29.89 -16.17
CA ALA A 270 -30.22 29.35 -15.92
C ALA A 270 -29.15 30.13 -16.69
N ALA A 271 -28.14 30.65 -15.98
CA ALA A 271 -26.91 31.11 -16.61
C ALA A 271 -26.16 29.89 -17.20
N PRO A 272 -25.51 30.03 -18.37
CA PRO A 272 -24.81 28.93 -19.00
C PRO A 272 -23.69 28.39 -18.10
N VAL A 273 -23.53 27.07 -18.10
CA VAL A 273 -22.45 26.35 -17.41
C VAL A 273 -21.11 26.86 -17.94
N VAL A 274 -20.35 27.55 -17.11
CA VAL A 274 -18.91 27.77 -17.36
C VAL A 274 -18.23 26.45 -17.01
N ALA A 275 -17.75 25.75 -18.03
CA ALA A 275 -16.82 24.65 -17.86
C ALA A 275 -15.64 25.16 -17.01
N SER A 276 -15.27 24.38 -15.99
CA SER A 276 -14.09 24.60 -15.16
C SER A 276 -12.89 24.90 -16.05
N ALA A 277 -12.47 26.17 -16.05
CA ALA A 277 -11.20 26.60 -16.58
C ALA A 277 -10.19 26.62 -15.42
N ALA A 278 -8.97 26.17 -15.75
CA ALA A 278 -7.72 26.17 -15.01
C ALA A 278 -7.52 27.27 -13.93
N PRO A 279 -6.68 27.01 -12.91
CA PRO A 279 -6.56 27.86 -11.73
C PRO A 279 -6.08 29.27 -12.03
N ALA A 280 -6.54 30.20 -11.22
CA ALA A 280 -6.28 31.63 -11.31
C ALA A 280 -4.78 31.93 -11.31
N ARG A 281 -4.32 32.58 -12.40
CA ARG A 281 -3.04 33.29 -12.45
C ARG A 281 -3.02 34.38 -11.38
N SER A 282 -2.05 34.32 -10.48
CA SER A 282 -1.65 35.40 -9.60
C SER A 282 -1.25 36.65 -10.40
N LYS A 283 -1.76 37.81 -9.99
CA LYS A 283 -1.39 39.12 -10.55
C LYS A 283 0.09 39.44 -10.31
N PRO A 284 0.73 40.22 -11.20
CA PRO A 284 2.14 40.52 -11.13
C PRO A 284 2.42 41.60 -10.08
N ILE A 285 3.39 41.35 -9.19
CA ILE A 285 4.00 42.39 -8.36
C ILE A 285 5.12 43.04 -9.17
N GLN A 286 5.03 44.36 -9.28
CA GLN A 286 5.93 45.22 -10.03
C GLN A 286 7.33 45.27 -9.41
N ALA A 287 8.32 45.25 -10.27
CA ALA A 287 9.71 45.57 -9.97
C ALA A 287 9.85 47.01 -9.44
N ARG A 288 10.62 47.17 -8.37
CA ARG A 288 11.32 48.42 -8.05
C ARG A 288 12.80 48.12 -7.84
N THR A 289 13.57 48.72 -8.73
CA THR A 289 15.02 48.92 -8.72
C THR A 289 15.48 49.79 -7.55
N ALA A 290 16.64 49.49 -6.96
CA ALA A 290 17.76 50.42 -6.75
C ALA A 290 18.92 49.71 -6.02
N ALA A 291 20.14 50.04 -6.44
CA ALA A 291 21.42 49.56 -5.91
C ALA A 291 22.04 50.56 -4.91
N GLU A 292 23.03 50.06 -4.14
CA GLU A 292 24.10 50.77 -3.39
C GLU A 292 23.60 51.63 -2.19
N ASP A 293 24.19 51.66 -0.99
CA ASP A 293 25.61 51.77 -0.63
C ASP A 293 25.85 51.49 0.89
N GLU A 294 27.13 51.39 1.25
CA GLU A 294 27.86 51.11 2.51
C GLU A 294 27.31 51.55 3.91
N GLY A 295 27.78 50.87 4.98
CA GLY A 295 28.07 51.53 6.27
C GLY A 295 27.86 50.76 7.59
N ASP A 296 28.87 49.98 7.99
CA ASP A 296 29.52 49.86 9.32
C ASP A 296 28.76 49.71 10.68
N ASN A 297 29.41 48.94 11.56
CA ASN A 297 29.36 48.82 13.04
C ASN A 297 28.43 47.83 13.77
N THR A 298 29.05 46.70 14.14
CA THR A 298 28.92 45.90 15.39
C THR A 298 28.85 46.75 16.70
N PRO A 299 28.42 46.24 17.88
CA PRO A 299 28.71 44.89 18.41
C PRO A 299 27.58 44.16 19.18
N ALA A 300 27.85 42.88 19.49
CA ALA A 300 27.08 41.99 20.35
C ALA A 300 26.89 42.50 21.80
N PRO A 301 25.95 41.90 22.55
CA PRO A 301 26.33 41.42 23.88
C PRO A 301 25.81 40.01 24.24
N GLU A 302 26.75 39.24 24.77
CA GLU A 302 26.71 38.38 25.98
C GLU A 302 25.44 37.64 26.43
N ALA A 303 25.65 36.35 26.66
CA ALA A 303 24.79 35.43 27.39
C ALA A 303 24.68 35.77 28.89
N LYS A 304 23.48 35.57 29.46
CA LYS A 304 23.29 35.22 30.88
C LYS A 304 22.16 34.21 31.07
N SER A 305 22.48 33.25 31.93
CA SER A 305 21.69 32.20 32.59
C SER A 305 20.43 32.68 33.33
N GLY A 306 19.41 31.81 33.38
CA GLY A 306 18.31 31.89 34.35
C GLY A 306 17.31 30.75 34.15
N ASP A 307 17.28 29.82 35.11
CA ASP A 307 16.27 28.77 35.29
C ASP A 307 14.83 29.32 35.42
N GLY A 308 13.87 28.47 35.02
CA GLY A 308 12.54 28.43 35.62
C GLY A 308 11.42 29.14 34.85
N ASP A 309 10.77 28.40 33.95
CA ASP A 309 9.30 28.22 33.90
C ASP A 309 8.94 27.46 32.62
N ILE A 310 8.31 26.29 32.77
CA ILE A 310 7.75 25.50 31.67
C ILE A 310 6.45 26.18 31.22
N PRO A 311 6.33 26.70 29.97
CA PRO A 311 5.06 27.22 29.47
C PRO A 311 4.21 26.10 28.85
N ASP A 312 2.90 26.18 29.09
CA ASP A 312 1.83 25.33 28.55
C ASP A 312 2.00 24.94 27.07
N VAL A 313 1.81 23.65 26.79
CA VAL A 313 1.73 23.06 25.45
C VAL A 313 0.34 23.34 24.84
N PRO A 314 0.23 23.94 23.64
CA PRO A 314 -1.05 24.10 22.96
C PRO A 314 -1.48 22.84 22.19
N ASP A 315 -2.79 22.62 22.19
CA ASP A 315 -3.61 21.65 21.44
C ASP A 315 -3.12 21.22 20.04
N GLY A 316 -3.16 19.90 19.82
CA GLY A 316 -3.97 19.30 18.73
C GLY A 316 -3.33 19.08 17.36
N GLY A 317 -2.58 17.98 17.20
CA GLY A 317 -2.23 17.35 15.93
C GLY A 317 -2.24 15.82 16.07
N LEU A 318 -2.62 15.08 15.02
CA LEU A 318 -2.86 13.63 15.03
C LEU A 318 -1.72 12.82 15.68
N TYR A 319 -2.06 11.89 16.57
CA TYR A 319 -1.12 10.88 17.08
C TYR A 319 -0.98 9.76 16.04
N ASP A 320 0.04 9.90 15.19
CA ASP A 320 0.60 8.85 14.34
C ASP A 320 1.78 8.20 15.10
N PRO A 321 1.75 6.89 15.39
CA PRO A 321 2.82 6.23 16.15
C PRO A 321 4.18 6.14 15.42
N MET A 322 4.35 6.75 14.23
CA MET A 322 5.64 6.81 13.51
C MET A 322 6.47 8.10 13.68
N ALA A 323 6.01 9.14 14.39
CA ALA A 323 6.60 10.48 14.24
C ALA A 323 7.51 11.02 15.38
N ASP A 324 7.90 10.24 16.40
CA ASP A 324 8.82 10.75 17.44
C ASP A 324 10.08 9.87 17.59
N ALA A 325 11.11 10.25 16.85
CA ALA A 325 12.47 9.74 16.99
C ALA A 325 13.43 10.91 17.21
N GLY A 326 13.41 11.48 18.41
CA GLY A 326 14.46 12.36 18.92
C GLY A 326 15.54 11.57 19.67
N LEU A 327 16.64 11.28 18.97
CA LEU A 327 18.05 11.19 19.43
C LEU A 327 18.46 10.37 20.68
N MET A 328 19.40 9.46 20.41
CA MET A 328 20.57 9.01 21.19
C MET A 328 20.51 7.72 22.05
N ASP A 329 21.26 6.75 21.53
CA ASP A 329 22.42 6.04 22.12
C ASP A 329 22.27 4.51 22.07
N ASP A 330 23.17 3.89 21.30
CA ASP A 330 23.20 2.47 20.91
C ASP A 330 24.39 1.79 21.62
N GLY A 331 24.12 0.72 22.37
CA GLY A 331 25.11 -0.30 22.79
C GLY A 331 25.02 -1.55 21.89
N PRO A 332 26.05 -2.41 21.86
CA PRO A 332 26.85 -2.58 20.64
C PRO A 332 26.41 -3.76 19.76
N VAL A 333 26.33 -3.52 18.44
CA VAL A 333 26.31 -4.56 17.40
C VAL A 333 27.18 -4.11 16.21
N ALA A 334 28.21 -4.91 15.91
CA ALA A 334 29.13 -4.88 14.76
C ALA A 334 29.64 -3.51 14.28
N GLU A 335 30.91 -3.20 14.60
CA GLU A 335 31.64 -1.99 14.22
C GLU A 335 31.85 -1.87 12.69
N GLY A 336 30.96 -1.14 12.02
CA GLY A 336 31.12 -0.60 10.67
C GLY A 336 30.05 0.47 10.37
N PRO A 337 30.33 1.54 9.62
CA PRO A 337 29.33 2.56 9.29
C PRO A 337 28.24 1.96 8.38
N ALA A 338 26.98 2.01 8.83
CA ALA A 338 25.83 1.51 8.09
C ALA A 338 25.42 2.46 6.95
N LEU A 339 25.03 1.90 5.80
CA LEU A 339 24.54 2.65 4.65
C LEU A 339 23.06 3.00 4.85
N HIS A 340 22.69 4.28 4.78
CA HIS A 340 21.29 4.69 4.93
C HIS A 340 20.63 4.93 3.58
N VAL A 341 19.51 4.25 3.34
CA VAL A 341 18.79 4.22 2.07
C VAL A 341 17.35 4.68 2.29
N GLY A 342 16.90 5.67 1.52
CA GLY A 342 15.50 6.07 1.51
C GLY A 342 14.66 5.04 0.74
N VAL A 343 13.42 4.82 1.18
CA VAL A 343 12.46 3.94 0.50
C VAL A 343 11.18 4.73 0.28
N ILE A 344 10.73 4.86 -0.97
CA ILE A 344 9.49 5.54 -1.33
C ILE A 344 8.56 4.52 -1.98
N LEU A 345 7.45 4.18 -1.33
CA LEU A 345 6.49 3.19 -1.80
C LEU A 345 5.06 3.63 -1.47
N PRO A 346 4.04 3.18 -2.24
CA PRO A 346 2.64 3.42 -1.88
C PRO A 346 2.24 2.45 -0.76
N LEU A 347 2.30 2.89 0.48
CA LEU A 347 2.05 2.09 1.69
C LEU A 347 0.69 2.37 2.32
N SER A 348 -0.12 3.20 1.67
CA SER A 348 -1.53 3.40 2.00
C SER A 348 -2.40 3.53 0.74
N GLY A 349 -3.71 3.56 0.95
CA GLY A 349 -4.70 3.70 -0.11
C GLY A 349 -4.78 2.46 -1.00
N ARG A 350 -5.29 2.63 -2.23
CA ARG A 350 -5.63 1.50 -3.12
C ARG A 350 -4.43 0.68 -3.62
N PHE A 351 -3.20 1.16 -3.42
CA PHE A 351 -1.98 0.52 -3.91
C PHE A 351 -1.10 -0.05 -2.78
N GLU A 352 -1.53 0.07 -1.52
CA GLU A 352 -0.83 -0.44 -0.32
C GLU A 352 -0.33 -1.87 -0.52
N VAL A 353 -1.21 -2.77 -0.98
CA VAL A 353 -0.88 -4.19 -1.17
C VAL A 353 0.35 -4.41 -2.06
N TYR A 354 0.59 -3.55 -3.06
CA TYR A 354 1.77 -3.66 -3.92
C TYR A 354 3.02 -3.07 -3.24
N GLY A 355 2.88 -1.93 -2.56
CA GLY A 355 3.97 -1.33 -1.80
C GLY A 355 4.45 -2.23 -0.66
N THR A 356 3.53 -2.81 0.11
CA THR A 356 3.84 -3.75 1.20
C THR A 356 4.59 -4.97 0.69
N GLN A 357 4.20 -5.55 -0.46
CA GLN A 357 4.94 -6.69 -1.02
C GLN A 357 6.39 -6.33 -1.37
N VAL A 358 6.62 -5.15 -1.96
CA VAL A 358 8.00 -4.69 -2.21
C VAL A 358 8.73 -4.47 -0.90
N LEU A 359 8.09 -3.81 0.07
CA LEU A 359 8.67 -3.48 1.36
C LEU A 359 9.13 -4.74 2.10
N ASP A 360 8.34 -5.82 2.11
CA ASP A 360 8.73 -7.09 2.72
C ASP A 360 10.03 -7.65 2.12
N GLY A 361 10.19 -7.52 0.79
CA GLY A 361 11.43 -7.85 0.09
C GLY A 361 12.63 -7.01 0.55
N ILE A 362 12.43 -5.69 0.64
CA ILE A 362 13.44 -4.73 1.14
C ILE A 362 13.82 -5.09 2.58
N MET A 363 12.85 -5.39 3.44
CA MET A 363 13.12 -5.71 4.85
C MET A 363 13.91 -7.01 5.00
N LEU A 364 13.69 -8.01 4.15
CA LEU A 364 14.53 -9.21 4.12
C LEU A 364 15.96 -8.89 3.66
N ALA A 365 16.13 -8.01 2.66
CA ALA A 365 17.46 -7.61 2.21
C ALA A 365 18.20 -6.81 3.30
N VAL A 366 17.50 -5.93 4.02
CA VAL A 366 18.04 -5.18 5.17
C VAL A 366 18.53 -6.15 6.25
N GLU A 367 17.72 -7.13 6.65
CA GLU A 367 18.09 -8.13 7.66
C GLU A 367 19.33 -8.93 7.24
N THR A 368 19.44 -9.28 5.96
CA THR A 368 20.55 -10.11 5.45
C THR A 368 21.78 -9.31 5.01
N SER A 369 21.68 -7.97 4.90
CA SER A 369 22.76 -7.09 4.41
C SER A 369 24.03 -7.15 5.27
N GLY A 370 23.89 -7.31 6.59
CA GLY A 370 25.02 -7.45 7.50
C GLY A 370 25.84 -8.72 7.28
N GLU A 371 25.23 -9.81 6.78
CA GLU A 371 25.93 -11.03 6.37
C GLU A 371 26.74 -10.81 5.07
N GLN A 372 26.31 -9.86 4.23
CA GLN A 372 26.86 -9.53 2.92
C GLN A 372 27.94 -8.43 2.96
N GLY A 373 28.22 -7.87 4.13
CA GLY A 373 29.38 -7.02 4.39
C GLY A 373 29.05 -5.60 4.86
N VAL A 374 28.17 -4.88 4.15
CA VAL A 374 27.77 -3.50 4.52
C VAL A 374 26.35 -3.54 5.08
N PRO A 375 26.15 -3.30 6.40
CA PRO A 375 24.81 -3.18 6.97
C PRO A 375 24.05 -2.02 6.31
N ILE A 376 22.83 -2.29 5.86
CA ILE A 376 21.94 -1.29 5.26
C ILE A 376 20.84 -0.95 6.28
N ARG A 377 20.53 0.34 6.44
CA ARG A 377 19.37 0.83 7.19
C ARG A 377 18.46 1.59 6.23
N VAL A 378 17.15 1.48 6.42
CA VAL A 378 16.17 2.12 5.55
C VAL A 378 15.38 3.21 6.26
N VAL A 379 15.07 4.28 5.53
CA VAL A 379 14.14 5.33 5.95
C VAL A 379 12.94 5.28 5.01
N ILE A 380 11.81 4.80 5.53
CA ILE A 380 10.61 4.52 4.74
C ILE A 380 9.72 5.75 4.67
N ARG A 381 9.18 6.02 3.49
CA ARG A 381 8.21 7.08 3.20
C ARG A 381 7.07 6.52 2.36
N ASP A 382 5.84 6.91 2.73
CA ASP A 382 4.63 6.57 1.99
C ASP A 382 4.38 7.61 0.90
N SER A 383 4.28 7.17 -0.35
CA SER A 383 3.92 8.03 -1.48
C SER A 383 2.40 8.21 -1.65
N GLU A 384 1.59 7.40 -0.95
CA GLU A 384 0.12 7.33 -1.04
C GLU A 384 -0.42 7.07 -2.47
N GLY A 385 0.45 6.69 -3.42
CA GLY A 385 0.08 6.61 -4.83
C GLY A 385 0.05 7.97 -5.56
N ASP A 386 0.64 9.03 -4.98
CA ASP A 386 0.63 10.38 -5.54
C ASP A 386 2.00 10.87 -5.99
N GLU A 387 2.02 11.54 -7.14
CA GLU A 387 3.24 12.02 -7.79
C GLU A 387 3.90 13.17 -7.03
N ASN A 388 3.10 14.08 -6.45
CA ASN A 388 3.64 15.24 -5.74
C ASN A 388 4.17 14.83 -4.36
N ILE A 389 3.50 13.89 -3.71
CA ILE A 389 3.97 13.30 -2.45
C ILE A 389 5.26 12.52 -2.72
N ALA A 390 5.32 11.65 -3.72
CA ALA A 390 6.56 10.94 -4.06
C ALA A 390 7.73 11.89 -4.31
N ALA A 391 7.51 12.99 -5.04
CA ALA A 391 8.55 13.99 -5.30
C ALA A 391 8.98 14.76 -4.04
N SER A 392 8.05 15.13 -3.15
CA SER A 392 8.41 15.79 -1.89
C SER A 392 9.17 14.86 -0.95
N MET A 393 8.87 13.55 -0.97
CA MET A 393 9.64 12.55 -0.22
C MET A 393 11.08 12.43 -0.74
N VAL A 394 11.31 12.57 -2.05
CA VAL A 394 12.67 12.66 -2.62
C VAL A 394 13.40 13.89 -2.08
N GLU A 395 12.76 15.06 -2.06
CA GLU A 395 13.35 16.29 -1.51
C GLU A 395 13.72 16.14 -0.02
N GLU A 396 12.80 15.57 0.77
CA GLU A 396 13.01 15.32 2.20
C GLU A 396 14.19 14.38 2.43
N LEU A 397 14.22 13.22 1.76
CA LEU A 397 15.30 12.24 1.88
C LEU A 397 16.63 12.80 1.37
N ALA A 398 16.62 13.63 0.33
CA ALA A 398 17.82 14.27 -0.19
C ALA A 398 18.36 15.39 0.71
N ALA A 399 17.52 16.00 1.55
CA ALA A 399 17.95 16.99 2.53
C ALA A 399 18.75 16.37 3.70
N ASP A 400 18.55 15.08 3.99
CA ASP A 400 19.34 14.35 4.98
C ASP A 400 20.67 13.86 4.37
N PRO A 401 21.83 14.39 4.79
CA PRO A 401 23.13 13.98 4.26
C PRO A 401 23.50 12.53 4.58
N ALA A 402 22.83 11.88 5.55
CA ALA A 402 23.05 10.46 5.84
C ALA A 402 22.47 9.56 4.75
N ILE A 403 21.42 9.99 4.05
CA ILE A 403 20.79 9.22 2.97
C ILE A 403 21.62 9.32 1.69
N VAL A 404 22.05 8.16 1.18
CA VAL A 404 22.97 8.07 0.04
C VAL A 404 22.34 7.52 -1.24
N ALA A 405 21.18 6.90 -1.13
CA ALA A 405 20.37 6.42 -2.25
C ALA A 405 18.90 6.31 -1.85
N ILE A 406 18.04 6.23 -2.86
CA ILE A 406 16.60 5.97 -2.74
C ILE A 406 16.24 4.71 -3.54
N VAL A 407 15.43 3.82 -2.96
CA VAL A 407 14.72 2.75 -3.68
C VAL A 407 13.26 3.18 -3.84
N GLY A 408 12.76 3.13 -5.08
CA GLY A 408 11.43 3.61 -5.45
C GLY A 408 11.47 4.83 -6.37
N PRO A 409 10.30 5.38 -6.75
CA PRO A 409 8.96 4.85 -6.44
C PRO A 409 8.61 3.60 -7.26
N LEU A 410 7.44 3.02 -6.98
CA LEU A 410 6.92 1.82 -7.64
C LEU A 410 6.00 2.12 -8.82
N LEU A 411 5.12 3.11 -8.70
CA LEU A 411 4.07 3.32 -9.69
C LEU A 411 4.53 4.18 -10.85
N VAL A 412 3.99 3.92 -12.04
CA VAL A 412 4.23 4.74 -13.24
C VAL A 412 3.81 6.20 -12.99
N LYS A 413 2.69 6.44 -12.29
CA LYS A 413 2.21 7.79 -11.98
C LYS A 413 3.22 8.61 -11.16
N GLU A 414 3.98 7.97 -10.28
CA GLU A 414 4.89 8.65 -9.35
C GLU A 414 6.28 8.90 -9.96
N ALA A 415 6.64 8.11 -10.96
CA ALA A 415 8.04 7.88 -11.29
C ALA A 415 8.73 9.06 -11.98
N ASP A 416 8.05 9.76 -12.89
CA ASP A 416 8.66 10.83 -13.69
C ASP A 416 9.09 12.01 -12.81
N LEU A 417 8.18 12.53 -11.99
CA LEU A 417 8.46 13.68 -11.12
C LEU A 417 9.48 13.33 -10.02
N ALA A 418 9.40 12.13 -9.44
CA ALA A 418 10.40 11.65 -8.48
C ALA A 418 11.79 11.50 -9.11
N ALA A 419 11.88 10.95 -10.33
CA ALA A 419 13.14 10.79 -11.05
C ALA A 419 13.76 12.12 -11.45
N GLN A 420 12.94 13.06 -11.96
CA GLN A 420 13.40 14.41 -12.23
C GLN A 420 14.01 15.03 -10.96
N LYS A 421 13.31 14.90 -9.82
CA LYS A 421 13.77 15.49 -8.56
C LYS A 421 15.05 14.85 -8.03
N ALA A 422 15.14 13.52 -8.11
CA ALA A 422 16.32 12.79 -7.68
C ALA A 422 17.56 13.22 -8.49
N ASP A 423 17.40 13.37 -9.81
CA ASP A 423 18.49 13.80 -10.68
C ASP A 423 18.91 15.26 -10.44
N GLU A 424 17.95 16.18 -10.29
CA GLU A 424 18.19 17.59 -9.94
C GLU A 424 19.00 17.75 -8.64
N LEU A 425 18.78 16.85 -7.68
CA LEU A 425 19.41 16.88 -6.35
C LEU A 425 20.69 16.02 -6.25
N GLY A 426 21.08 15.33 -7.34
CA GLY A 426 22.21 14.41 -7.34
C GLY A 426 22.04 13.23 -6.37
N MET A 427 20.79 12.76 -6.20
CA MET A 427 20.43 11.63 -5.35
C MET A 427 20.33 10.35 -6.20
N PRO A 428 21.22 9.35 -6.00
CA PRO A 428 21.08 8.05 -6.64
C PRO A 428 19.71 7.43 -6.33
N MET A 429 18.94 7.09 -7.36
CA MET A 429 17.62 6.50 -7.20
C MET A 429 17.48 5.23 -8.03
N LEU A 430 17.16 4.11 -7.39
CA LEU A 430 16.77 2.86 -8.03
C LEU A 430 15.24 2.80 -8.12
N THR A 431 14.67 3.22 -9.26
CA THR A 431 13.21 3.16 -9.45
C THR A 431 12.75 1.73 -9.73
N LEU A 432 11.60 1.38 -9.14
CA LEU A 432 10.93 0.10 -9.37
C LEU A 432 9.86 0.20 -10.47
N SER A 433 9.63 1.42 -10.97
CA SER A 433 8.66 1.69 -12.03
C SER A 433 9.05 1.06 -13.36
N ARG A 434 8.03 0.65 -14.10
CA ARG A 434 8.12 0.13 -15.47
C ARG A 434 8.05 1.19 -16.57
N MET A 435 8.07 2.47 -16.21
CA MET A 435 7.98 3.57 -17.18
C MET A 435 9.22 3.57 -18.09
N GLU A 436 9.04 3.25 -19.38
CA GLU A 436 10.11 3.29 -20.39
C GLU A 436 10.60 4.74 -20.62
N GLY A 437 11.89 4.90 -20.96
CA GLY A 437 12.52 6.22 -21.17
C GLY A 437 12.78 7.03 -19.89
N LEU A 438 12.30 6.56 -18.73
CA LEU A 438 12.40 7.31 -17.46
C LEU A 438 13.84 7.69 -17.08
N VAL A 439 14.81 6.81 -17.30
CA VAL A 439 16.22 7.01 -16.92
C VAL A 439 17.03 7.76 -17.99
N GLU A 440 16.44 8.01 -19.17
CA GLU A 440 17.11 8.75 -20.24
C GLU A 440 17.44 10.17 -19.75
N ASP A 441 18.68 10.56 -20.02
CA ASP A 441 19.28 11.85 -19.64
C ASP A 441 19.26 12.15 -18.12
N LYS A 442 19.08 11.14 -17.25
CA LYS A 442 19.08 11.28 -15.78
C LYS A 442 20.20 10.45 -15.13
N PRO A 443 21.45 10.94 -15.09
CA PRO A 443 22.61 10.18 -14.64
C PRO A 443 22.57 9.66 -13.19
N PHE A 444 21.66 10.14 -12.35
CA PHE A 444 21.47 9.61 -10.99
C PHE A 444 20.34 8.59 -10.86
N VAL A 445 19.57 8.35 -11.93
CA VAL A 445 18.42 7.45 -11.88
C VAL A 445 18.75 6.14 -12.59
N PHE A 446 18.51 5.04 -11.90
CA PHE A 446 18.68 3.68 -12.37
C PHE A 446 17.35 2.93 -12.25
N ARG A 447 17.11 1.96 -13.11
CA ARG A 447 15.91 1.10 -13.02
C ARG A 447 16.25 -0.25 -12.40
N ALA A 448 15.34 -0.77 -11.58
CA ALA A 448 15.33 -2.18 -11.16
C ALA A 448 14.08 -2.92 -11.68
N GLY A 449 12.99 -2.21 -11.97
CA GLY A 449 11.78 -2.77 -12.57
C GLY A 449 11.98 -3.20 -14.03
N ILE A 450 11.28 -4.27 -14.45
CA ILE A 450 11.28 -4.71 -15.85
C ILE A 450 10.20 -4.01 -16.67
N THR A 451 10.46 -3.83 -17.97
CA THR A 451 9.55 -3.16 -18.92
C THR A 451 8.95 -4.15 -19.91
N PHE A 452 8.10 -3.67 -20.82
CA PHE A 452 7.59 -4.50 -21.92
C PHE A 452 8.72 -4.85 -22.89
N ASP A 453 9.58 -3.90 -23.20
CA ASP A 453 10.77 -4.10 -24.03
C ASP A 453 11.73 -5.18 -23.48
N HIS A 454 11.95 -5.22 -22.15
CA HIS A 454 12.73 -6.29 -21.52
C HIS A 454 12.15 -7.68 -21.78
N GLN A 455 10.85 -7.84 -21.56
CA GLN A 455 10.15 -9.12 -21.76
C GLN A 455 10.18 -9.53 -23.23
N THR A 456 9.88 -8.60 -24.14
CA THR A 456 9.81 -8.91 -25.56
C THR A 456 11.19 -9.24 -26.15
N ARG A 457 12.24 -8.52 -25.76
CA ARG A 457 13.61 -8.87 -26.15
C ARG A 457 14.03 -10.25 -25.67
N ALA A 458 13.66 -10.63 -24.44
CA ALA A 458 13.95 -11.97 -23.91
C ALA A 458 13.25 -13.05 -24.75
N LEU A 459 11.98 -12.86 -25.10
CA LEU A 459 11.22 -13.78 -25.95
C LEU A 459 11.75 -13.87 -27.38
N VAL A 460 12.08 -12.74 -28.02
CA VAL A 460 12.67 -12.71 -29.37
C VAL A 460 14.04 -13.38 -29.37
N ARG A 461 14.89 -13.08 -28.39
CA ARG A 461 16.19 -13.72 -28.22
C ARG A 461 16.06 -15.22 -28.02
N TYR A 462 15.11 -15.66 -27.19
CA TYR A 462 14.80 -17.07 -27.03
C TYR A 462 14.43 -17.72 -28.37
N ALA A 463 13.45 -17.15 -29.09
CA ALA A 463 13.00 -17.68 -30.37
C ALA A 463 14.13 -17.71 -31.42
N ASP A 464 14.97 -16.69 -31.46
CA ASP A 464 16.13 -16.65 -32.36
C ASP A 464 17.16 -17.74 -32.06
N THR A 465 17.50 -17.90 -30.78
CA THR A 465 18.59 -18.79 -30.34
C THR A 465 18.20 -20.25 -30.28
N HIS A 466 16.96 -20.56 -29.88
CA HIS A 466 16.48 -21.92 -29.65
C HIS A 466 15.65 -22.47 -30.81
N LEU A 467 14.96 -21.61 -31.56
CA LEU A 467 14.14 -22.03 -32.71
C LEU A 467 14.76 -21.65 -34.05
N GLY A 468 15.72 -20.72 -34.07
CA GLY A 468 16.19 -20.11 -35.32
C GLY A 468 15.11 -19.27 -35.99
N ALA A 469 14.13 -18.76 -35.22
CA ALA A 469 12.96 -18.08 -35.75
C ALA A 469 13.33 -16.83 -36.54
N THR A 470 12.77 -16.71 -37.74
CA THR A 470 12.92 -15.55 -38.64
C THR A 470 11.60 -14.84 -38.90
N THR A 471 10.47 -15.52 -38.67
CA THR A 471 9.13 -14.98 -38.90
C THR A 471 8.31 -15.01 -37.62
N PHE A 472 7.74 -13.86 -37.27
CA PHE A 472 6.94 -13.67 -36.07
C PHE A 472 5.55 -13.20 -36.44
N ALA A 473 4.55 -13.66 -35.69
CA ALA A 473 3.24 -13.04 -35.70
C ALA A 473 2.84 -12.61 -34.29
N VAL A 474 1.91 -11.66 -34.20
CA VAL A 474 1.39 -11.19 -32.92
C VAL A 474 -0.13 -11.14 -32.91
N MET A 475 -0.71 -11.68 -31.84
CA MET A 475 -2.15 -11.61 -31.56
C MET A 475 -2.36 -10.86 -30.24
N HIS A 476 -2.86 -9.63 -30.29
CA HIS A 476 -2.92 -8.75 -29.11
C HIS A 476 -4.32 -8.16 -28.88
N PRO A 477 -4.67 -7.84 -27.62
CA PRO A 477 -5.89 -7.10 -27.34
C PRO A 477 -5.81 -5.67 -27.91
N ASP A 478 -6.96 -5.13 -28.31
CA ASP A 478 -7.12 -3.77 -28.82
C ASP A 478 -7.20 -2.77 -27.67
N ASN A 479 -6.07 -2.60 -26.96
CA ASN A 479 -5.91 -1.66 -25.85
C ASN A 479 -4.45 -1.20 -25.71
N GLU A 480 -4.20 -0.23 -24.84
CA GLU A 480 -2.85 0.33 -24.61
C GLU A 480 -1.80 -0.74 -24.29
N PHE A 481 -2.18 -1.77 -23.52
CA PHE A 481 -1.29 -2.87 -23.15
C PHE A 481 -0.85 -3.70 -24.37
N GLY A 482 -1.80 -4.09 -25.23
CA GLY A 482 -1.52 -4.84 -26.46
C GLY A 482 -0.67 -4.04 -27.45
N TYR A 483 -0.99 -2.74 -27.64
CA TYR A 483 -0.20 -1.87 -28.52
C TYR A 483 1.21 -1.59 -27.99
N ALA A 484 1.40 -1.47 -26.67
CA ALA A 484 2.72 -1.28 -26.08
C ALA A 484 3.63 -2.50 -26.32
N PHE A 485 3.07 -3.71 -26.21
CA PHE A 485 3.80 -4.94 -26.52
C PHE A 485 4.04 -5.12 -28.03
N LEU A 486 3.09 -4.74 -28.89
CA LEU A 486 3.29 -4.71 -30.35
C LEU A 486 4.49 -3.81 -30.72
N ALA A 487 4.51 -2.56 -30.23
CA ALA A 487 5.60 -1.63 -30.48
C ALA A 487 6.95 -2.14 -29.91
N SER A 488 6.91 -2.85 -28.79
CA SER A 488 8.10 -3.49 -28.21
C SER A 488 8.60 -4.66 -29.07
N LEU A 489 7.70 -5.44 -29.69
CA LEU A 489 8.07 -6.49 -30.63
C LEU A 489 8.72 -5.89 -31.88
N GLU A 490 8.11 -4.87 -32.47
CA GLU A 490 8.67 -4.19 -33.65
C GLU A 490 10.09 -3.68 -33.42
N ARG A 491 10.39 -3.14 -32.23
CA ARG A 491 11.75 -2.70 -31.84
C ARG A 491 12.71 -3.85 -31.57
N ALA A 492 12.21 -4.97 -31.04
CA ALA A 492 13.05 -6.11 -30.65
C ALA A 492 13.51 -6.97 -31.85
N LEU A 493 12.78 -6.95 -32.96
CA LEU A 493 13.14 -7.69 -34.17
C LEU A 493 14.31 -7.04 -34.90
N ASP A 494 15.29 -7.86 -35.33
CA ASP A 494 16.35 -7.41 -36.24
C ASP A 494 15.84 -7.38 -37.68
N PRO A 495 15.62 -6.21 -38.30
CA PRO A 495 15.01 -6.12 -39.63
C PRO A 495 15.89 -6.71 -40.75
N SER A 496 17.17 -7.02 -40.48
CA SER A 496 18.05 -7.68 -41.45
C SER A 496 17.84 -9.20 -41.53
N ARG A 497 17.20 -9.80 -40.52
CA ARG A 497 17.06 -11.25 -40.36
C ARG A 497 15.65 -11.70 -40.01
N GLN A 498 14.90 -10.89 -39.27
CA GLN A 498 13.63 -11.23 -38.66
C GLN A 498 12.53 -10.30 -39.18
N GLN A 499 11.32 -10.84 -39.35
CA GLN A 499 10.17 -10.12 -39.88
C GLN A 499 8.90 -10.44 -39.09
N MET A 500 8.10 -9.41 -38.80
CA MET A 500 6.73 -9.59 -38.37
C MET A 500 5.83 -9.82 -39.60
N VAL A 501 5.41 -11.07 -39.81
CA VAL A 501 4.65 -11.49 -41.01
C VAL A 501 3.14 -11.30 -40.87
N ALA A 502 2.64 -11.20 -39.63
CA ALA A 502 1.24 -10.85 -39.36
C ALA A 502 1.07 -10.19 -37.98
N ALA A 503 0.15 -9.24 -37.90
CA ALA A 503 -0.35 -8.68 -36.64
C ALA A 503 -1.88 -8.68 -36.65
N ALA A 504 -2.50 -9.21 -35.61
CA ALA A 504 -3.95 -9.27 -35.47
C ALA A 504 -4.39 -8.76 -34.10
N SER A 505 -5.19 -7.70 -34.08
CA SER A 505 -5.86 -7.22 -32.87
C SER A 505 -7.21 -7.91 -32.66
N TYR A 506 -7.67 -7.92 -31.41
CA TYR A 506 -9.03 -8.36 -31.04
C TYR A 506 -9.61 -7.50 -29.91
N PRO A 507 -10.94 -7.30 -29.84
CA PRO A 507 -11.59 -6.64 -28.71
C PRO A 507 -11.26 -7.30 -27.37
N THR A 508 -11.21 -6.52 -26.29
CA THR A 508 -10.83 -7.04 -24.94
C THR A 508 -11.86 -7.99 -24.33
N ASP A 509 -13.11 -7.91 -24.79
CA ASP A 509 -14.23 -8.78 -24.42
C ASP A 509 -14.45 -9.94 -25.42
N GLU A 510 -13.60 -10.07 -26.44
CA GLU A 510 -13.71 -11.09 -27.49
C GLU A 510 -13.65 -12.51 -26.89
N THR A 511 -14.43 -13.41 -27.49
CA THR A 511 -14.45 -14.84 -27.13
C THR A 511 -14.34 -15.76 -28.36
N ASP A 512 -14.61 -15.25 -29.57
CA ASP A 512 -14.39 -15.94 -30.84
C ASP A 512 -13.17 -15.35 -31.54
N PHE A 513 -12.03 -16.04 -31.44
CA PHE A 513 -10.75 -15.57 -31.99
C PHE A 513 -10.53 -16.03 -33.43
N ARG A 514 -11.53 -16.60 -34.09
CA ARG A 514 -11.43 -17.13 -35.44
C ARG A 514 -10.86 -16.12 -36.44
N GLY A 515 -11.34 -14.88 -36.44
CA GLY A 515 -10.86 -13.83 -37.33
C GLY A 515 -9.36 -13.55 -37.18
N PRO A 516 -8.90 -13.15 -35.98
CA PRO A 516 -7.48 -12.98 -35.67
C PRO A 516 -6.62 -14.21 -36.00
N ILE A 517 -7.10 -15.41 -35.66
CA ILE A 517 -6.38 -16.68 -35.92
C ILE A 517 -6.21 -16.90 -37.43
N PHE A 518 -7.24 -16.69 -38.25
CA PHE A 518 -7.13 -16.84 -39.71
C PHE A 518 -6.17 -15.82 -40.33
N LYS A 519 -6.08 -14.61 -39.77
CA LYS A 519 -5.12 -13.59 -40.21
C LYS A 519 -3.67 -14.01 -39.96
N ILE A 520 -3.40 -14.64 -38.81
CA ILE A 520 -2.05 -15.10 -38.45
C ILE A 520 -1.69 -16.41 -39.15
N LYS A 521 -2.61 -17.39 -39.17
CA LYS A 521 -2.38 -18.71 -39.77
C LYS A 521 -1.98 -18.61 -41.25
N GLY A 522 -2.54 -17.66 -42.00
CA GLY A 522 -2.23 -17.48 -43.42
C GLY A 522 -0.81 -16.99 -43.71
N ALA A 523 -0.09 -16.51 -42.68
CA ALA A 523 1.26 -15.95 -42.81
C ALA A 523 2.39 -16.92 -42.41
N ASP A 524 2.05 -18.12 -41.91
CA ASP A 524 2.99 -19.20 -41.54
C ASP A 524 4.19 -18.75 -40.67
N PRO A 525 3.95 -18.16 -39.48
CA PRO A 525 5.02 -17.68 -38.60
C PRO A 525 5.74 -18.82 -37.84
N ASP A 526 7.04 -18.67 -37.60
CA ASP A 526 7.83 -19.56 -36.73
C ASP A 526 7.39 -19.49 -35.26
N ALA A 527 6.98 -18.29 -34.81
CA ALA A 527 6.52 -18.04 -33.45
C ALA A 527 5.35 -17.03 -33.41
N ILE A 528 4.43 -17.21 -32.47
CA ILE A 528 3.30 -16.31 -32.24
C ILE A 528 3.42 -15.70 -30.85
N PHE A 529 3.54 -14.38 -30.78
CA PHE A 529 3.49 -13.62 -29.54
C PHE A 529 2.05 -13.22 -29.19
N ILE A 530 1.64 -13.49 -27.95
CA ILE A 530 0.27 -13.21 -27.49
C ILE A 530 0.33 -12.46 -26.15
N PRO A 531 0.48 -11.11 -26.19
CA PRO A 531 0.59 -10.28 -25.00
C PRO A 531 -0.78 -10.04 -24.36
N ASP A 532 -1.26 -11.00 -23.58
CA ASP A 532 -2.51 -10.90 -22.81
C ASP A 532 -2.39 -11.66 -21.47
N SER A 533 -3.44 -11.59 -20.66
CA SER A 533 -3.64 -12.33 -19.42
C SER A 533 -3.77 -13.83 -19.64
N ALA A 534 -3.36 -14.61 -18.63
CA ALA A 534 -3.56 -16.05 -18.56
C ALA A 534 -5.00 -16.49 -18.91
N ASP A 535 -6.02 -15.80 -18.39
CA ASP A 535 -7.42 -16.15 -18.67
C ASP A 535 -7.80 -15.99 -20.14
N ARG A 536 -7.32 -14.93 -20.81
CA ARG A 536 -7.57 -14.73 -22.25
C ARG A 536 -6.87 -15.79 -23.08
N VAL A 537 -5.63 -16.11 -22.72
CA VAL A 537 -4.82 -17.13 -23.42
C VAL A 537 -5.44 -18.51 -23.27
N ALA A 538 -6.05 -18.80 -22.11
CA ALA A 538 -6.77 -20.05 -21.90
C ALA A 538 -7.98 -20.22 -22.84
N LEU A 539 -8.55 -19.13 -23.36
CA LEU A 539 -9.60 -19.16 -24.40
C LEU A 539 -9.02 -19.26 -25.82
N ILE A 540 -7.86 -18.62 -26.05
CA ILE A 540 -7.19 -18.54 -27.35
C ILE A 540 -6.52 -19.87 -27.74
N ALA A 541 -5.76 -20.47 -26.82
CA ALA A 541 -4.91 -21.63 -27.12
C ALA A 541 -5.69 -22.84 -27.67
N PRO A 542 -6.87 -23.22 -27.13
CA PRO A 542 -7.70 -24.28 -27.72
C PRO A 542 -8.16 -23.95 -29.15
N GLN A 543 -8.48 -22.68 -29.42
CA GLN A 543 -8.96 -22.24 -30.74
C GLN A 543 -7.84 -22.25 -31.78
N LEU A 544 -6.61 -21.87 -31.41
CA LEU A 544 -5.43 -21.99 -32.28
C LEU A 544 -5.29 -23.45 -32.76
N VAL A 545 -5.31 -24.39 -31.82
CA VAL A 545 -5.22 -25.83 -32.12
C VAL A 545 -6.41 -26.31 -32.96
N TYR A 546 -7.64 -25.88 -32.64
CA TYR A 546 -8.84 -26.21 -33.41
C TYR A 546 -8.75 -25.75 -34.87
N PHE A 547 -8.27 -24.53 -35.11
CA PHE A 547 -8.08 -23.98 -36.45
C PHE A 547 -6.78 -24.44 -37.11
N GLY A 548 -6.03 -25.36 -36.50
CA GLY A 548 -4.88 -26.03 -37.12
C GLY A 548 -3.54 -25.31 -36.98
N VAL A 549 -3.40 -24.41 -36.00
CA VAL A 549 -2.12 -23.83 -35.56
C VAL A 549 -1.62 -24.67 -34.38
N LYS A 550 -0.83 -25.72 -34.67
CA LYS A 550 -0.41 -26.74 -33.67
C LYS A 550 1.09 -26.85 -33.46
N ASP A 551 1.88 -26.43 -34.45
CA ASP A 551 3.32 -26.64 -34.50
C ASP A 551 4.12 -25.34 -34.38
N VAL A 552 3.52 -24.30 -33.79
CA VAL A 552 4.10 -22.97 -33.64
C VAL A 552 4.38 -22.71 -32.17
N GLU A 553 5.54 -22.12 -31.88
CA GLU A 553 5.90 -21.72 -30.51
C GLU A 553 5.01 -20.54 -30.09
N LEU A 554 4.38 -20.65 -28.92
CA LEU A 554 3.60 -19.57 -28.35
C LEU A 554 4.45 -18.80 -27.34
N LEU A 555 4.61 -17.51 -27.55
CA LEU A 555 5.42 -16.63 -26.70
C LEU A 555 4.48 -15.80 -25.82
N GLY A 556 4.72 -15.82 -24.51
CA GLY A 556 3.88 -15.20 -23.50
C GLY A 556 4.68 -14.27 -22.57
N PRO A 557 4.17 -13.06 -22.27
CA PRO A 557 4.77 -12.19 -21.26
C PRO A 557 4.53 -12.71 -19.83
N THR A 558 4.99 -11.94 -18.85
CA THR A 558 4.88 -12.26 -17.41
C THR A 558 3.45 -12.51 -16.93
N SER A 559 2.44 -11.92 -17.58
CA SER A 559 1.02 -12.12 -17.26
C SER A 559 0.49 -13.53 -17.52
N TRP A 560 1.28 -14.39 -18.18
CA TRP A 560 0.98 -15.81 -18.34
C TRP A 560 1.39 -16.66 -17.16
N ASN A 561 2.33 -16.20 -16.33
CA ASN A 561 2.85 -16.95 -15.19
C ASN A 561 1.83 -16.97 -14.04
N GLN A 562 0.75 -17.71 -14.25
CA GLN A 562 -0.35 -17.95 -13.33
C GLN A 562 -0.66 -19.45 -13.36
N PRO A 563 -0.69 -20.15 -12.20
CA PRO A 563 -0.96 -21.59 -12.16
C PRO A 563 -2.21 -22.01 -12.94
N GLU A 564 -3.25 -21.19 -12.93
CA GLU A 564 -4.54 -21.43 -13.58
C GLU A 564 -4.42 -21.55 -15.11
N LEU A 565 -3.40 -20.93 -15.73
CA LEU A 565 -3.17 -21.07 -17.17
C LEU A 565 -2.86 -22.52 -17.52
N ALA A 566 -1.96 -23.14 -16.75
CA ALA A 566 -1.54 -24.52 -16.96
C ALA A 566 -2.69 -25.49 -16.64
N GLU A 567 -3.49 -25.22 -15.61
CA GLU A 567 -4.67 -26.01 -15.25
C GLU A 567 -5.75 -25.98 -16.35
N LYS A 568 -6.10 -24.79 -16.85
CA LYS A 568 -7.22 -24.61 -17.79
C LYS A 568 -6.84 -24.97 -19.23
N ALA A 569 -5.60 -24.68 -19.63
CA ALA A 569 -5.20 -24.74 -21.04
C ALA A 569 -3.87 -25.47 -21.29
N GLY A 570 -3.27 -26.12 -20.29
CA GLY A 570 -1.96 -26.77 -20.41
C GLY A 570 -1.86 -27.78 -21.56
N ALA A 571 -2.96 -28.49 -21.87
CA ALA A 571 -3.02 -29.43 -23.00
C ALA A 571 -2.76 -28.77 -24.38
N TYR A 572 -2.92 -27.46 -24.49
CA TYR A 572 -2.72 -26.68 -25.72
C TYR A 572 -1.43 -25.85 -25.70
N LEU A 573 -0.69 -25.86 -24.58
CA LEU A 573 0.44 -24.98 -24.30
C LEU A 573 1.78 -25.73 -24.20
N GLY A 574 1.87 -26.98 -24.67
CA GLY A 574 3.08 -27.80 -24.56
C GLY A 574 4.34 -27.21 -25.25
N ARG A 575 4.16 -26.23 -26.14
CA ARG A 575 5.23 -25.48 -26.82
C ARG A 575 5.26 -24.00 -26.42
N ALA A 576 4.56 -23.63 -25.35
CA ALA A 576 4.57 -22.27 -24.85
C ALA A 576 5.91 -21.94 -24.18
N VAL A 577 6.31 -20.69 -24.30
CA VAL A 577 7.37 -20.08 -23.50
C VAL A 577 6.87 -18.80 -22.88
N ILE A 578 7.05 -18.73 -21.57
CA ILE A 578 6.67 -17.62 -20.73
C ILE A 578 7.97 -17.00 -20.19
N VAL A 579 8.08 -15.67 -20.24
CA VAL A 579 9.18 -14.97 -19.56
C VAL A 579 8.72 -14.45 -18.21
N ASP A 580 9.59 -14.56 -17.21
CA ASP A 580 9.35 -13.96 -15.89
C ASP A 580 10.61 -13.38 -15.26
N SER A 581 10.47 -12.33 -14.45
CA SER A 581 11.55 -11.82 -13.59
C SER A 581 11.70 -12.61 -12.30
N PHE A 582 10.76 -13.47 -11.93
CA PHE A 582 10.84 -14.28 -10.72
C PHE A 582 10.06 -15.59 -10.86
N PHE A 583 10.62 -16.68 -10.38
CA PHE A 583 9.94 -17.96 -10.28
C PHE A 583 10.31 -18.64 -8.96
N ALA A 584 9.37 -18.68 -8.00
CA ALA A 584 9.61 -19.16 -6.64
C ALA A 584 10.09 -20.62 -6.59
N GLU A 585 9.66 -21.46 -7.54
CA GLU A 585 10.05 -22.87 -7.62
C GLU A 585 11.35 -23.10 -8.41
N SER A 586 12.09 -22.04 -8.76
CA SER A 586 13.34 -22.17 -9.53
C SER A 586 14.37 -23.02 -8.79
N ASN A 587 15.17 -23.75 -9.57
CA ASN A 587 16.29 -24.51 -9.05
C ASN A 587 17.56 -23.67 -8.81
N ASP A 588 17.51 -22.37 -9.06
CA ASP A 588 18.61 -21.47 -8.74
C ASP A 588 18.85 -21.42 -7.21
N PRO A 589 20.10 -21.65 -6.74
CA PRO A 589 20.42 -21.59 -5.30
C PRO A 589 20.10 -20.25 -4.62
N THR A 590 20.28 -19.14 -5.33
CA THR A 590 19.98 -17.78 -4.85
C THR A 590 18.49 -17.62 -4.65
N VAL A 591 17.68 -18.09 -5.61
CA VAL A 591 16.21 -18.05 -5.51
C VAL A 591 15.71 -18.92 -4.36
N ARG A 592 16.25 -20.15 -4.21
CA ARG A 592 15.90 -21.02 -3.08
C ARG A 592 16.28 -20.44 -1.72
N ASN A 593 17.43 -19.78 -1.63
CA ASN A 593 17.83 -19.10 -0.39
C ASN A 593 16.91 -17.93 -0.07
N PHE A 594 16.57 -17.11 -1.07
CA PHE A 594 15.62 -16.01 -0.91
C PHE A 594 14.24 -16.53 -0.47
N THR A 595 13.66 -17.48 -1.20
CA THR A 595 12.34 -18.06 -0.90
C THR A 595 12.29 -18.69 0.48
N GLY A 596 13.29 -19.49 0.85
CA GLY A 596 13.39 -20.08 2.19
C GLY A 596 13.44 -19.03 3.30
N ARG A 597 14.34 -18.04 3.19
CA ARG A 597 14.44 -16.98 4.20
C ARG A 597 13.21 -16.08 4.25
N PHE A 598 12.58 -15.82 3.10
CA PHE A 598 11.34 -15.06 3.04
C PHE A 598 10.21 -15.81 3.74
N GLN A 599 10.06 -17.10 3.46
CA GLN A 599 9.08 -17.96 4.13
C GLN A 599 9.33 -18.05 5.64
N ASP A 600 10.58 -18.15 6.08
CA ASP A 600 10.96 -18.16 7.50
C ASP A 600 10.61 -16.84 8.20
N MET A 601 10.81 -15.72 7.50
CA MET A 601 10.60 -14.37 8.03
C MET A 601 9.13 -13.94 8.06
N PHE A 602 8.38 -14.26 7.00
CA PHE A 602 7.02 -13.75 6.78
C PHE A 602 5.93 -14.83 6.86
N GLY A 603 6.28 -16.11 6.92
CA GLY A 603 5.33 -17.22 7.01
C GLY A 603 4.50 -17.45 5.73
N ARG A 604 4.88 -16.84 4.61
CA ARG A 604 4.18 -16.92 3.32
C ARG A 604 5.17 -16.90 2.15
N GLU A 605 4.75 -17.43 1.00
CA GLU A 605 5.56 -17.44 -0.21
C GLU A 605 5.84 -16.01 -0.72
N PRO A 606 7.04 -15.73 -1.25
CA PRO A 606 7.36 -14.44 -1.83
C PRO A 606 6.61 -14.21 -3.14
N SER A 607 6.32 -12.94 -3.40
CA SER A 607 5.87 -12.49 -4.70
C SER A 607 7.03 -11.95 -5.55
N ARG A 608 6.79 -11.79 -6.85
CA ARG A 608 7.69 -11.08 -7.77
C ARG A 608 8.08 -9.69 -7.27
N LEU A 609 7.15 -8.97 -6.63
CA LEU A 609 7.41 -7.63 -6.08
C LEU A 609 8.33 -7.70 -4.86
N SER A 610 8.17 -8.69 -3.99
CA SER A 610 9.12 -8.90 -2.89
C SER A 610 10.51 -9.29 -3.39
N ALA A 611 10.61 -10.15 -4.41
CA ALA A 611 11.90 -10.48 -5.02
C ALA A 611 12.58 -9.24 -5.64
N MET A 612 11.80 -8.36 -6.28
CA MET A 612 12.31 -7.10 -6.83
C MET A 612 12.80 -6.13 -5.74
N GLY A 613 12.06 -6.00 -4.65
CA GLY A 613 12.48 -5.17 -3.50
C GLY A 613 13.77 -5.68 -2.86
N PHE A 614 13.89 -7.01 -2.72
CA PHE A 614 15.09 -7.66 -2.20
C PHE A 614 16.32 -7.35 -3.07
N ASP A 615 16.20 -7.56 -4.38
CA ASP A 615 17.30 -7.33 -5.32
C ASP A 615 17.66 -5.84 -5.47
N ALA A 616 16.69 -4.93 -5.38
CA ALA A 616 16.97 -3.50 -5.46
C ALA A 616 17.90 -3.02 -4.33
N VAL A 617 17.69 -3.53 -3.11
CA VAL A 617 18.60 -3.25 -1.98
C VAL A 617 19.92 -4.02 -2.15
N GLY A 618 19.88 -5.25 -2.66
CA GLY A 618 21.08 -6.03 -2.98
C GLY A 618 22.02 -5.30 -3.95
N LEU A 619 21.48 -4.70 -5.02
CA LEU A 619 22.24 -3.88 -5.97
C LEU A 619 22.93 -2.68 -5.29
N ILE A 620 22.26 -2.04 -4.32
CA ILE A 620 22.87 -0.96 -3.53
C ILE A 620 24.01 -1.50 -2.66
N GLY A 621 23.82 -2.67 -2.03
CA GLY A 621 24.86 -3.35 -1.26
C GLY A 621 26.11 -3.66 -2.08
N ASP A 622 25.94 -4.24 -3.27
CA ASP A 622 27.04 -4.52 -4.21
C ASP A 622 27.79 -3.26 -4.65
N ALA A 623 27.04 -2.18 -4.91
CA ALA A 623 27.63 -0.89 -5.26
C ALA A 623 28.39 -0.25 -4.09
N ALA A 624 27.93 -0.42 -2.85
CA ALA A 624 28.61 0.11 -1.67
C ALA A 624 29.93 -0.64 -1.37
N GLY A 625 29.96 -1.97 -1.56
CA GLY A 625 31.16 -2.79 -1.37
C GLY A 625 32.34 -2.43 -2.30
N SER A 626 32.09 -1.67 -3.37
CA SER A 626 33.05 -1.32 -4.43
C SER A 626 33.62 0.11 -4.35
N ALA A 627 33.53 0.75 -3.17
CA ALA A 627 34.29 1.94 -2.74
C ALA A 627 33.62 3.33 -2.88
N SER A 628 32.44 3.55 -2.27
CA SER A 628 32.12 4.81 -1.56
C SER A 628 30.74 4.81 -0.89
N ASP A 629 30.69 5.34 0.33
CA ASP A 629 29.53 5.73 1.13
C ASP A 629 28.95 7.11 0.76
N THR A 630 29.30 7.67 -0.40
CA THR A 630 28.80 8.98 -0.86
C THR A 630 27.84 8.81 -2.03
N ARG A 631 26.87 9.73 -2.18
CA ARG A 631 25.92 9.76 -3.32
C ARG A 631 26.62 9.66 -4.68
N GLY A 632 27.61 10.51 -4.93
CA GLY A 632 28.34 10.51 -6.20
C GLY A 632 29.19 9.25 -6.43
N GLY A 633 29.70 8.66 -5.35
CA GLY A 633 30.42 7.39 -5.41
C GLY A 633 29.50 6.22 -5.71
N LEU A 634 28.40 6.10 -4.97
CA LEU A 634 27.39 5.06 -5.17
C LEU A 634 26.78 5.11 -6.57
N ARG A 635 26.48 6.30 -7.09
CA ARG A 635 26.08 6.50 -8.50
C ARG A 635 27.06 5.88 -9.49
N ARG A 636 28.37 6.10 -9.29
CA ARG A 636 29.41 5.53 -10.17
C ARG A 636 29.47 4.02 -10.03
N SER A 637 29.41 3.49 -8.82
CA SER A 637 29.45 2.04 -8.56
C SER A 637 28.23 1.32 -9.14
N LEU A 638 27.03 1.87 -9.00
CA LEU A 638 25.81 1.33 -9.62
C LEU A 638 25.98 1.20 -11.14
N ALA A 639 26.49 2.22 -11.83
CA ALA A 639 26.75 2.17 -13.28
C ALA A 639 27.84 1.15 -13.70
N LEU A 640 28.58 0.60 -12.74
CA LEU A 640 29.61 -0.41 -12.94
C LEU A 640 29.15 -1.83 -12.58
N ILE A 641 27.92 -2.03 -12.08
CA ILE A 641 27.40 -3.37 -11.82
C ILE A 641 27.28 -4.13 -13.14
N ARG A 642 28.06 -5.21 -13.25
CA ARG A 642 28.07 -6.10 -14.43
C ARG A 642 27.38 -7.44 -14.17
N SER A 643 27.27 -7.83 -12.92
CA SER A 643 26.55 -9.04 -12.51
C SER A 643 26.20 -8.93 -11.03
N HIS A 644 24.92 -9.02 -10.74
CA HIS A 644 24.32 -9.16 -9.43
C HIS A 644 23.45 -10.42 -9.48
N HIS A 645 23.77 -11.40 -8.64
CA HIS A 645 23.01 -12.64 -8.53
C HIS A 645 21.94 -12.44 -7.45
N GLY A 646 20.74 -12.07 -7.88
CA GLY A 646 19.59 -11.84 -7.02
C GLY A 646 18.47 -12.87 -7.19
N ALA A 647 17.41 -12.71 -6.41
CA ALA A 647 16.18 -13.49 -6.49
C ALA A 647 15.48 -13.34 -7.85
N THR A 648 15.65 -12.21 -8.52
CA THR A 648 15.04 -11.92 -9.83
C THR A 648 15.95 -12.23 -11.02
N GLY A 649 16.92 -13.11 -10.82
CA GLY A 649 17.89 -13.53 -11.83
C GLY A 649 19.10 -12.60 -11.91
N GLU A 650 20.05 -12.98 -12.76
CA GLU A 650 21.27 -12.20 -12.98
C GLU A 650 20.94 -10.81 -13.53
N THR A 651 21.46 -9.78 -12.87
CA THR A 651 21.15 -8.39 -13.16
C THR A 651 22.44 -7.60 -13.40
N SER A 652 22.43 -6.76 -14.42
CA SER A 652 23.47 -5.76 -14.67
C SER A 652 22.83 -4.38 -14.87
N LEU A 653 23.59 -3.33 -14.57
CA LEU A 653 23.16 -1.95 -14.81
C LEU A 653 24.02 -1.35 -15.91
N ARG A 654 23.34 -0.86 -16.95
CA ARG A 654 23.98 -0.19 -18.08
C ARG A 654 24.37 1.23 -17.68
N GLY A 655 25.31 1.81 -18.43
CA GLY A 655 25.82 3.16 -18.15
C GLY A 655 24.80 4.29 -18.31
N ASP A 656 23.67 4.02 -18.96
CA ASP A 656 22.51 4.91 -19.13
C ASP A 656 21.47 4.74 -18.01
N GLY A 657 21.74 3.92 -16.99
CA GLY A 657 20.82 3.68 -15.88
C GLY A 657 19.79 2.58 -16.14
N GLU A 658 19.73 2.03 -17.35
CA GLU A 658 18.82 0.92 -17.65
C GLU A 658 19.32 -0.40 -17.06
N VAL A 659 18.37 -1.25 -16.68
CA VAL A 659 18.66 -2.61 -16.24
C VAL A 659 18.82 -3.53 -17.45
N ASP A 660 19.76 -4.48 -17.38
CA ASP A 660 19.72 -5.67 -18.23
C ASP A 660 19.65 -6.89 -17.32
N LYS A 661 18.59 -7.68 -17.48
CA LYS A 661 18.20 -8.74 -16.55
C LYS A 661 17.92 -10.02 -17.32
N SER A 662 18.52 -11.11 -16.87
CA SER A 662 18.23 -12.45 -17.35
C SER A 662 16.89 -12.91 -16.79
N LEU A 663 15.86 -12.90 -17.63
CA LEU A 663 14.52 -13.38 -17.26
C LEU A 663 14.48 -14.91 -17.32
N PHE A 664 13.74 -15.51 -16.38
CA PHE A 664 13.43 -16.93 -16.38
C PHE A 664 12.60 -17.29 -17.62
N LEU A 665 12.98 -18.38 -18.27
CA LEU A 665 12.22 -18.98 -19.37
C LEU A 665 11.42 -20.16 -18.81
N LEU A 666 10.11 -20.01 -18.75
CA LEU A 666 9.20 -21.01 -18.22
C LEU A 666 8.43 -21.69 -19.36
N GLY A 667 8.04 -22.93 -19.14
CA GLY A 667 7.19 -23.72 -20.04
C GLY A 667 6.00 -24.31 -19.31
N VAL A 668 5.04 -24.82 -20.07
CA VAL A 668 3.86 -25.53 -19.52
C VAL A 668 4.00 -27.02 -19.81
N GLN A 669 4.18 -27.83 -18.77
CA GLN A 669 4.30 -29.29 -18.86
C GLN A 669 3.55 -29.94 -17.71
N ASP A 670 2.91 -31.08 -17.97
CA ASP A 670 2.16 -31.86 -16.97
C ASP A 670 1.15 -31.05 -16.14
N GLY A 671 0.52 -30.05 -16.78
CA GLY A 671 -0.47 -29.17 -16.14
C GLY A 671 0.13 -28.17 -15.15
N ARG A 672 1.45 -27.92 -15.20
CA ARG A 672 2.16 -26.96 -14.35
C ARG A 672 3.05 -26.04 -15.17
N ILE A 673 3.34 -24.87 -14.61
CA ILE A 673 4.39 -23.99 -15.11
C ILE A 673 5.69 -24.41 -14.43
N GLN A 674 6.74 -24.59 -15.21
CA GLN A 674 8.05 -24.98 -14.72
C GLN A 674 9.16 -24.28 -15.52
N GLU A 675 10.34 -24.17 -14.91
CA GLU A 675 11.53 -23.68 -15.58
C GLU A 675 11.87 -24.58 -16.78
N LYS A 676 12.13 -23.95 -17.94
CA LYS A 676 12.34 -24.65 -19.22
C LYS A 676 13.82 -24.73 -19.60
N TYR A 677 14.63 -23.73 -19.20
CA TYR A 677 16.05 -23.59 -19.57
C TYR A 677 16.90 -23.09 -18.42
#